data_AF-B4PIS5-F1
#
_entry.id   AF-B4PIS5-F1
#
_cell.length_a   1.000
_cell.length_b   1.000
_cell.length_c   1.000
_cell.angle_alpha   90.00
_cell.angle_beta   90.00
_cell.angle_gamma   90.00
#
_symmetry.space_group_name_H-M   'P 1'
#
loop_
_entity.id
_entity.type
_entity.pdbx_description
1 polymer ?
#
loop_
_entity_poly.entity_id
_entity_poly.type
_entity_poly.pdbx_seq_one_letter_code
_entity_poly.pdbx_strand_id
1 'polypeptide(L)'
;MLKVVGASWQKTRIGTYILIGAGLLVIGAFFIGYMERPEYDGTYCATALWTKQVGFQIENWKQQNDLVNIPTGVGRICYKDSVYENGWAQIEVETQRTYPDWVQAYAAGMLEGSLTWRNIHNQWTNTISSSCERDESTQKFCGWLRDLLTTNYHRLKRQTEKAENDHYWHQLHLFITQLEGLETGYKRGASRARSDLEEDIPFSDFLLMNAAADIQDLKIYYENYELQNSTEHTEETGTEQPKNFFLPSATMLTKIVQEKESPQVLQLLFGHSTAGSYSSMLRIQKRYKFHYHFSPKLRSNTVPGVDITFTGYPGILGSTDDFYTIKGRHLHAIVGGVGIKNENLQLWKTVDPKKMVPLVARVMAANRISQNRQTWASAMSRHPFTGAKQWITVDLNKMKVQDNLYNVLEGDDKHDDAPVMVNEKDRTAIQQRHDQLKDMVWIAEQLPGMMTKKDVTQGFLVPGNTSWLANGVPYFKNVLELSGVNYSEDQQLTPADEEELTSLTSVDKYLRTHGFRGDLLGSQESIAYGNIDLKLFSYNARLSISDFHALAGPVFLKFQHIQPRISEHESKDGGVPPAASMGDERLSVSIEDADSLAEMELITERRSVRNDMRAIAMRKIGSGPFKWSEMSPVEEGGGHEGHPDEWNFDQVSPKWAW
;
A
#
# COMPACT_ATOMS: atom_id res chain seq x y z
N MET A 1 2.23 -43.67 -85.85
CA MET A 1 1.66 -42.30 -85.67
C MET A 1 0.61 -42.35 -84.58
N LEU A 2 0.90 -41.81 -83.39
CA LEU A 2 -0.12 -41.60 -82.35
C LEU A 2 -0.53 -40.12 -82.41
N LYS A 3 -1.79 -39.86 -82.78
CA LYS A 3 -2.40 -38.52 -82.77
C LYS A 3 -2.63 -38.11 -81.32
N VAL A 4 -1.88 -37.11 -80.88
CA VAL A 4 -2.09 -36.40 -79.61
C VAL A 4 -3.45 -35.71 -79.70
N VAL A 5 -4.41 -36.14 -78.87
CA VAL A 5 -5.73 -35.52 -78.75
C VAL A 5 -5.54 -34.22 -77.99
N GLY A 6 -5.74 -33.08 -78.67
CA GLY A 6 -5.59 -31.75 -78.09
C GLY A 6 -6.53 -31.55 -76.90
N ALA A 7 -5.95 -31.24 -75.74
CA ALA A 7 -6.70 -30.78 -74.59
C ALA A 7 -7.50 -29.53 -74.98
N SER A 8 -8.79 -29.48 -74.62
CA SER A 8 -9.63 -28.30 -74.82
C SER A 8 -8.97 -27.09 -74.18
N TRP A 9 -8.62 -26.09 -75.00
CA TRP A 9 -7.92 -24.87 -74.58
C TRP A 9 -8.65 -24.14 -73.43
N GLN A 10 -9.98 -24.19 -73.42
CA GLN A 10 -10.79 -23.66 -72.31
C GLN A 10 -10.59 -24.44 -71.00
N LYS A 11 -10.52 -25.78 -71.06
CA LYS A 11 -10.28 -26.61 -69.85
C LYS A 11 -8.89 -26.36 -69.28
N THR A 12 -7.88 -26.20 -70.13
CA THR A 12 -6.51 -25.85 -69.69
C THR A 12 -6.48 -24.48 -69.02
N ARG A 13 -7.17 -23.48 -69.58
CA ARG A 13 -7.23 -22.13 -69.03
C ARG A 13 -7.96 -22.06 -67.68
N ILE A 14 -9.07 -22.80 -67.54
CA ILE A 14 -9.80 -22.93 -66.26
C ILE A 14 -8.91 -23.62 -65.22
N GLY A 15 -8.21 -24.71 -65.59
CA GLY A 15 -7.27 -25.38 -64.70
C GLY A 15 -6.13 -24.47 -64.24
N THR A 16 -5.59 -23.63 -65.13
CA THR A 16 -4.57 -22.64 -64.77
C THR A 16 -5.12 -21.58 -63.81
N TYR A 17 -6.33 -21.07 -64.00
CA TYR A 17 -6.92 -20.11 -63.06
C TYR A 17 -7.21 -20.71 -61.69
N ILE A 18 -7.64 -21.98 -61.64
CA ILE A 18 -7.83 -22.70 -60.37
C ILE A 18 -6.49 -22.87 -59.65
N LEU A 19 -5.41 -23.25 -60.37
CA LEU A 19 -4.07 -23.39 -59.79
C LEU A 19 -3.50 -22.05 -59.30
N ILE A 20 -3.71 -20.96 -60.05
CA ILE A 20 -3.32 -19.61 -59.62
C ILE A 20 -4.11 -19.20 -58.37
N GLY A 21 -5.43 -19.43 -58.37
CA GLY A 21 -6.29 -19.14 -57.21
C GLY A 21 -5.88 -19.95 -55.97
N ALA A 22 -5.61 -21.24 -56.13
CA ALA A 22 -5.10 -22.10 -55.06
C ALA A 22 -3.71 -21.65 -54.58
N GLY A 23 -2.81 -21.27 -55.49
CA GLY A 23 -1.50 -20.72 -55.15
C GLY A 23 -1.59 -19.42 -54.36
N LEU A 24 -2.48 -18.50 -54.75
CA LEU A 24 -2.72 -17.26 -54.02
C LEU A 24 -3.34 -17.51 -52.64
N LEU A 25 -4.22 -18.50 -52.51
CA LEU A 25 -4.77 -18.91 -51.20
C LEU A 25 -3.71 -19.51 -50.29
N VAL A 26 -2.80 -20.34 -50.83
CA VAL A 26 -1.68 -20.89 -50.07
C VAL A 26 -0.71 -19.79 -49.63
N ILE A 27 -0.37 -18.85 -50.52
CA ILE A 27 0.46 -17.68 -50.19
C ILE A 27 -0.24 -16.83 -49.11
N GLY A 28 -1.54 -16.59 -49.24
CA GLY A 28 -2.33 -15.88 -48.23
C GLY A 28 -2.36 -16.61 -46.89
N ALA A 29 -2.48 -17.93 -46.89
CA ALA A 29 -2.45 -18.75 -45.67
C ALA A 29 -1.07 -18.73 -44.99
N PHE A 30 0.02 -18.77 -45.77
CA PHE A 30 1.37 -18.58 -45.24
C PHE A 30 1.54 -17.16 -44.68
N PHE A 31 1.04 -16.13 -45.36
CA PHE A 31 1.12 -14.75 -44.87
C PHE A 31 0.36 -14.59 -43.54
N ILE A 32 -0.86 -15.10 -43.44
CA ILE A 32 -1.66 -15.08 -42.19
C ILE A 32 -1.03 -15.94 -41.10
N GLY A 33 -0.41 -17.07 -41.45
CA GLY A 33 0.29 -17.95 -40.52
C GLY A 33 1.60 -17.38 -39.97
N TYR A 34 2.29 -16.54 -40.75
CA TYR A 34 3.51 -15.84 -40.35
C TYR A 34 3.27 -14.47 -39.73
N MET A 35 2.05 -13.93 -39.81
CA MET A 35 1.69 -12.74 -39.04
C MET A 35 1.74 -13.09 -37.55
N GLU A 36 2.64 -12.43 -36.81
CA GLU A 36 2.65 -12.47 -35.36
C GLU A 36 1.25 -12.10 -34.85
N ARG A 37 0.62 -13.04 -34.14
CA ARG A 37 -0.66 -12.75 -33.49
C ARG A 37 -0.35 -11.82 -32.32
N PRO A 38 -1.14 -10.75 -32.12
CA PRO A 38 -1.01 -9.96 -30.90
C PRO A 38 -1.28 -10.89 -29.71
N GLU A 39 -0.25 -11.14 -28.91
CA GLU A 39 -0.43 -11.68 -27.56
C GLU A 39 -1.12 -10.60 -26.73
N TYR A 40 -2.18 -10.94 -26.00
CA TYR A 40 -2.87 -10.00 -25.14
C TYR A 40 -2.41 -10.26 -23.71
N ASP A 41 -1.60 -9.36 -23.17
CA ASP A 41 -0.94 -9.50 -21.85
C ASP A 41 -1.82 -9.07 -20.66
N GLY A 42 -3.05 -8.61 -20.94
CA GLY A 42 -3.99 -8.10 -19.94
C GLY A 42 -3.81 -6.61 -19.60
N THR A 43 -2.87 -5.90 -20.25
CA THR A 43 -2.57 -4.50 -19.96
C THR A 43 -3.42 -3.57 -20.82
N TYR A 44 -4.19 -2.69 -20.18
CA TYR A 44 -5.01 -1.67 -20.84
C TYR A 44 -4.41 -0.29 -20.63
N CYS A 45 -4.27 0.49 -21.70
CA CYS A 45 -3.72 1.83 -21.60
C CYS A 45 -4.65 2.89 -22.19
N ALA A 46 -4.51 4.11 -21.69
CA ALA A 46 -5.29 5.26 -22.12
C ALA A 46 -4.48 6.55 -22.05
N THR A 47 -4.81 7.51 -22.91
CA THR A 47 -4.19 8.84 -22.96
C THR A 47 -5.25 9.91 -22.74
N ALA A 48 -4.96 10.89 -21.88
CA ALA A 48 -5.76 12.08 -21.72
C ALA A 48 -5.23 13.20 -22.61
N LEU A 49 -6.12 13.78 -23.41
CA LEU A 49 -5.87 14.94 -24.25
C LEU A 49 -6.62 16.14 -23.67
N TRP A 50 -6.04 17.33 -23.80
CA TRP A 50 -6.68 18.56 -23.35
C TRP A 50 -6.31 19.76 -24.21
N THR A 51 -7.31 20.58 -24.50
CA THR A 51 -7.13 21.95 -25.02
C THR A 51 -8.12 22.87 -24.31
N LYS A 52 -7.84 24.18 -24.31
CA LYS A 52 -8.75 25.17 -23.69
C LYS A 52 -10.13 25.21 -24.37
N GLN A 53 -10.20 24.87 -25.65
CA GLN A 53 -11.43 24.93 -26.46
C GLN A 53 -12.28 23.68 -26.32
N VAL A 54 -11.65 22.50 -26.25
CA VAL A 54 -12.36 21.20 -26.28
C VAL A 54 -12.54 20.61 -24.87
N GLY A 55 -11.69 20.97 -23.91
CA GLY A 55 -11.65 20.32 -22.60
C GLY A 55 -10.96 18.96 -22.67
N PHE A 56 -11.29 18.09 -21.71
CA PHE A 56 -10.66 16.77 -21.55
C PHE A 56 -11.28 15.70 -22.44
N GLN A 57 -10.43 14.92 -23.12
CA GLN A 57 -10.80 13.73 -23.86
C GLN A 57 -9.92 12.55 -23.44
N ILE A 58 -10.48 11.34 -23.40
CA ILE A 58 -9.75 10.10 -23.17
C ILE A 58 -9.78 9.28 -24.44
N GLU A 59 -8.59 8.90 -24.91
CA GLU A 59 -8.39 7.90 -25.95
C GLU A 59 -7.96 6.58 -25.30
N ASN A 60 -8.65 5.48 -25.60
CA ASN A 60 -8.37 4.16 -25.03
C ASN A 60 -7.66 3.32 -26.10
N TRP A 61 -6.49 2.77 -25.77
CA TRP A 61 -5.62 2.10 -26.75
C TRP A 61 -5.84 0.59 -26.87
N LYS A 62 -6.82 0.02 -26.16
CA LYS A 62 -7.05 -1.44 -26.02
C LYS A 62 -5.79 -2.15 -25.48
N GLN A 63 -5.79 -3.49 -25.48
CA GLN A 63 -4.61 -4.28 -25.14
C GLN A 63 -3.62 -4.23 -26.31
N GLN A 64 -2.43 -3.68 -26.10
CA GLN A 64 -1.37 -3.58 -27.09
C GLN A 64 -0.03 -3.93 -26.47
N ASN A 65 0.84 -4.58 -27.26
CA ASN A 65 2.19 -4.95 -26.83
C ASN A 65 3.21 -3.82 -27.04
N ASP A 66 2.86 -2.78 -27.80
CA ASP A 66 3.72 -1.62 -28.02
C ASP A 66 3.41 -0.50 -27.01
N LEU A 67 3.73 -0.77 -25.75
CA LEU A 67 3.51 0.16 -24.64
C LEU A 67 4.35 1.44 -24.77
N VAL A 68 5.46 1.38 -25.51
CA VAL A 68 6.43 2.50 -25.64
C VAL A 68 5.86 3.62 -26.51
N ASN A 69 5.13 3.27 -27.57
CA ASN A 69 4.63 4.25 -28.56
C ASN A 69 3.25 4.85 -28.22
N ILE A 70 2.71 4.57 -27.04
CA ILE A 70 1.45 5.19 -26.58
C ILE A 70 1.65 6.70 -26.43
N PRO A 71 0.85 7.55 -27.11
CA PRO A 71 0.97 8.99 -27.03
C PRO A 71 0.88 9.51 -25.59
N THR A 72 1.73 10.47 -25.25
CA THR A 72 1.82 10.99 -23.89
C THR A 72 0.66 11.92 -23.53
N GLY A 73 0.12 12.68 -24.49
CA GLY A 73 -0.94 13.66 -24.26
C GLY A 73 -0.61 14.63 -23.11
N VAL A 74 -1.63 15.00 -22.32
CA VAL A 74 -1.45 15.60 -20.99
C VAL A 74 -0.85 14.58 -20.02
N GLY A 75 -1.34 13.35 -20.13
CA GLY A 75 -0.85 12.20 -19.40
C GLY A 75 -1.40 10.92 -20.00
N ARG A 76 -0.77 9.81 -19.63
CA ARG A 76 -1.14 8.45 -20.03
C ARG A 76 -1.11 7.53 -18.82
N ILE A 77 -1.88 6.45 -18.92
CA ILE A 77 -1.95 5.39 -17.91
C ILE A 77 -1.84 4.03 -18.59
N CYS A 78 -1.22 3.07 -17.92
CA CYS A 78 -1.41 1.65 -18.18
C CYS A 78 -1.89 0.95 -16.90
N TYR A 79 -2.84 0.05 -17.05
CA TYR A 79 -3.52 -0.68 -16.00
C TYR A 79 -3.52 -2.17 -16.33
N LYS A 80 -3.11 -3.01 -15.37
CA LYS A 80 -3.27 -4.46 -15.43
C LYS A 80 -3.98 -4.95 -14.20
N ASP A 81 -5.09 -5.67 -14.39
CA ASP A 81 -5.83 -6.30 -13.31
C ASP A 81 -5.36 -7.74 -13.13
N SER A 82 -4.36 -7.94 -12.26
CA SER A 82 -3.79 -9.26 -11.95
C SER A 82 -4.17 -9.77 -10.56
N VAL A 83 -5.28 -9.28 -9.99
CA VAL A 83 -5.76 -9.69 -8.66
C VAL A 83 -5.97 -11.20 -8.56
N TYR A 84 -6.52 -11.85 -9.58
CA TYR A 84 -6.67 -13.31 -9.61
C TYR A 84 -5.37 -14.08 -9.92
N GLU A 85 -4.35 -13.40 -10.46
CA GLU A 85 -3.06 -14.03 -10.80
C GLU A 85 -2.07 -13.97 -9.62
N ASN A 86 -2.02 -12.85 -8.92
CA ASN A 86 -1.01 -12.56 -7.90
C ASN A 86 -1.51 -11.71 -6.71
N GLY A 87 -2.82 -11.44 -6.64
CA GLY A 87 -3.44 -10.63 -5.58
C GLY A 87 -3.22 -9.11 -5.71
N TRP A 88 -2.59 -8.64 -6.78
CA TRP A 88 -2.35 -7.21 -7.05
C TRP A 88 -2.87 -6.79 -8.42
N ALA A 89 -3.58 -5.67 -8.46
CA ALA A 89 -3.66 -4.84 -9.66
C ALA A 89 -2.40 -3.96 -9.78
N GLN A 90 -2.16 -3.39 -10.97
CA GLN A 90 -1.06 -2.47 -11.21
C GLN A 90 -1.51 -1.28 -12.06
N ILE A 91 -1.15 -0.06 -11.66
CA ILE A 91 -1.23 1.12 -12.54
C ILE A 91 0.07 1.90 -12.60
N GLU A 92 0.34 2.42 -13.77
CA GLU A 92 1.39 3.40 -14.01
C GLU A 92 0.81 4.62 -14.71
N VAL A 93 0.98 5.80 -14.12
CA VAL A 93 0.47 7.06 -14.65
C VAL A 93 1.62 8.04 -14.84
N GLU A 94 1.73 8.62 -16.03
CA GLU A 94 2.73 9.64 -16.36
C GLU A 94 2.06 10.89 -16.91
N THR A 95 2.46 12.08 -16.44
CA THR A 95 1.97 13.36 -16.95
C THR A 95 3.07 14.14 -17.67
N GLN A 96 2.71 15.22 -18.35
CA GLN A 96 3.66 16.04 -19.11
C GLN A 96 3.84 17.43 -18.53
N ARG A 97 5.10 17.80 -18.27
CA ARG A 97 5.50 19.08 -17.65
C ARG A 97 5.04 20.33 -18.41
N THR A 98 4.71 20.19 -19.69
CA THR A 98 4.32 21.31 -20.57
C THR A 98 2.89 21.81 -20.31
N TYR A 99 2.08 21.02 -19.60
CA TYR A 99 0.70 21.38 -19.25
C TYR A 99 0.62 22.01 -17.85
N PRO A 100 -0.36 22.89 -17.60
CA PRO A 100 -0.59 23.41 -16.25
C PRO A 100 -0.84 22.27 -15.25
N ASP A 101 -0.33 22.39 -14.03
CA ASP A 101 -0.37 21.32 -13.05
C ASP A 101 -1.80 20.85 -12.72
N TRP A 102 -2.77 21.76 -12.65
CA TRP A 102 -4.17 21.39 -12.41
C TRP A 102 -4.74 20.53 -13.54
N VAL A 103 -4.30 20.76 -14.79
CA VAL A 103 -4.69 19.95 -15.96
C VAL A 103 -4.08 18.56 -15.85
N GLN A 104 -2.79 18.49 -15.47
CA GLN A 104 -2.09 17.23 -15.23
C GLN A 104 -2.77 16.43 -14.12
N ALA A 105 -3.10 17.07 -12.99
CA ALA A 105 -3.73 16.43 -11.84
C ALA A 105 -5.13 15.89 -12.15
N TYR A 106 -5.97 16.72 -12.76
CA TYR A 106 -7.31 16.30 -13.16
C TYR A 106 -7.25 15.14 -14.17
N ALA A 107 -6.38 15.23 -15.18
CA ALA A 107 -6.19 14.17 -16.16
C ALA A 107 -5.72 12.86 -15.51
N ALA A 108 -4.76 12.92 -14.60
CA ALA A 108 -4.25 11.73 -13.90
C ALA A 108 -5.36 11.02 -13.11
N GLY A 109 -6.17 11.78 -12.35
CA GLY A 109 -7.34 11.25 -11.66
C GLY A 109 -8.35 10.63 -12.62
N MET A 110 -8.69 11.36 -13.69
CA MET A 110 -9.67 10.93 -14.68
C MET A 110 -9.24 9.64 -15.42
N LEU A 111 -7.95 9.49 -15.70
CA LEU A 111 -7.38 8.29 -16.30
C LEU A 111 -7.44 7.08 -15.35
N GLU A 112 -7.00 7.26 -14.09
CA GLU A 112 -7.07 6.21 -13.07
C GLU A 112 -8.51 5.77 -12.82
N GLY A 113 -9.41 6.72 -12.57
CA GLY A 113 -10.82 6.45 -12.33
C GLY A 113 -11.47 5.71 -13.49
N SER A 114 -11.12 6.06 -14.72
CA SER A 114 -11.71 5.44 -15.91
C SER A 114 -11.22 4.02 -16.17
N LEU A 115 -9.94 3.71 -15.96
CA LEU A 115 -9.44 2.36 -16.18
C LEU A 115 -9.71 1.43 -15.00
N THR A 116 -9.76 1.95 -13.78
CA THR A 116 -9.93 1.14 -12.55
C THR A 116 -11.36 1.16 -12.00
N TRP A 117 -12.32 1.72 -12.75
CA TRP A 117 -13.68 1.99 -12.28
C TRP A 117 -14.35 0.82 -11.56
N ARG A 118 -14.18 -0.42 -12.06
CA ARG A 118 -14.80 -1.61 -11.47
C ARG A 118 -14.17 -1.96 -10.12
N ASN A 119 -12.84 -1.92 -10.03
CA ASN A 119 -12.13 -2.16 -8.76
C ASN A 119 -12.41 -1.04 -7.74
N ILE A 120 -12.64 0.20 -8.19
CA ILE A 120 -13.11 1.29 -7.32
C ILE A 120 -14.48 0.96 -6.72
N HIS A 121 -15.44 0.54 -7.55
CA HIS A 121 -16.78 0.15 -7.07
C HIS A 121 -16.72 -1.02 -6.10
N ASN A 122 -16.05 -2.11 -6.48
CA ASN A 122 -15.90 -3.27 -5.61
C ASN A 122 -15.24 -2.90 -4.27
N GLN A 123 -14.17 -2.09 -4.28
CA GLN A 123 -13.51 -1.64 -3.05
C GLN A 123 -14.46 -0.82 -2.16
N TRP A 124 -15.22 0.10 -2.75
CA TRP A 124 -16.22 0.90 -2.03
C TRP A 124 -17.33 0.02 -1.44
N THR A 125 -17.86 -0.93 -2.22
CA THR A 125 -18.89 -1.88 -1.76
C THR A 125 -18.39 -2.73 -0.59
N ASN A 126 -17.18 -3.28 -0.72
CA ASN A 126 -16.58 -4.16 0.28
C ASN A 126 -16.25 -3.45 1.59
N THR A 127 -15.89 -2.17 1.53
CA THR A 127 -15.41 -1.42 2.70
C THR A 127 -16.40 -0.40 3.23
N ILE A 128 -16.76 0.61 2.45
CA ILE A 128 -17.54 1.76 2.92
C ILE A 128 -19.02 1.41 2.95
N SER A 129 -19.57 0.92 1.84
CA SER A 129 -21.00 0.63 1.73
C SER A 129 -21.44 -0.38 2.78
N SER A 130 -20.77 -1.55 2.80
CA SER A 130 -21.02 -2.63 3.77
C SER A 130 -20.92 -2.16 5.23
N SER A 131 -19.87 -1.41 5.57
CA SER A 131 -19.65 -0.96 6.95
C SER A 131 -20.64 0.11 7.39
N CYS A 132 -21.02 1.02 6.48
CA CYS A 132 -21.94 2.10 6.80
C CYS A 132 -23.40 1.67 6.87
N GLU A 133 -23.78 0.55 6.24
CA GLU A 133 -25.15 0.03 6.24
C GLU A 133 -25.43 -0.98 7.36
N ARG A 134 -24.37 -1.40 8.07
CA ARG A 134 -24.40 -2.51 9.02
C ARG A 134 -25.43 -2.36 10.14
N ASP A 135 -25.46 -1.20 10.80
CA ASP A 135 -26.32 -0.94 11.96
C ASP A 135 -26.60 0.56 12.13
N GLU A 136 -27.57 0.93 12.97
CA GLU A 136 -27.96 2.34 13.16
C GLU A 136 -26.81 3.21 13.69
N SER A 137 -25.93 2.65 14.54
CA SER A 137 -24.81 3.39 15.12
C SER A 137 -23.74 3.72 14.07
N THR A 138 -23.45 2.76 13.18
CA THR A 138 -22.51 2.94 12.07
C THR A 138 -23.07 3.87 11.01
N GLN A 139 -24.38 3.80 10.73
CA GLN A 139 -25.06 4.75 9.85
C GLN A 139 -24.93 6.20 10.36
N LYS A 140 -25.15 6.44 11.66
CA LYS A 140 -24.98 7.78 12.28
C LYS A 140 -23.53 8.26 12.19
N PHE A 141 -22.57 7.39 12.50
CA PHE A 141 -21.14 7.72 12.38
C PHE A 141 -20.75 8.07 10.94
N CYS A 142 -21.16 7.26 9.96
CA CYS A 142 -20.87 7.53 8.56
C CYS A 142 -21.55 8.81 8.05
N GLY A 143 -22.76 9.11 8.51
CA GLY A 143 -23.42 10.39 8.23
C GLY A 143 -22.59 11.58 8.72
N TRP A 144 -22.20 11.56 9.99
CA TRP A 144 -21.32 12.59 10.57
C TRP A 144 -19.98 12.71 9.83
N LEU A 145 -19.37 11.57 9.49
CA LEU A 145 -18.09 11.53 8.80
C LEU A 145 -18.17 12.13 7.38
N ARG A 146 -19.25 11.83 6.63
CA ARG A 146 -19.51 12.44 5.32
C ARG A 146 -19.66 13.95 5.42
N ASP A 147 -20.39 14.46 6.42
CA ASP A 147 -20.56 15.89 6.64
C ASP A 147 -19.24 16.59 7.01
N LEU A 148 -18.47 15.97 7.91
CA LEU A 148 -17.16 16.47 8.32
C LEU A 148 -16.19 16.55 7.13
N LEU A 149 -16.10 15.48 6.34
CA LEU A 149 -15.19 15.40 5.20
C LEU A 149 -15.59 16.36 4.09
N THR A 150 -16.89 16.49 3.82
CA THR A 150 -17.42 17.46 2.84
C THR A 150 -17.11 18.90 3.27
N THR A 151 -17.29 19.21 4.55
CA THR A 151 -16.93 20.52 5.12
C THR A 151 -15.44 20.80 4.98
N ASN A 152 -14.59 19.82 5.31
CA ASN A 152 -13.15 19.91 5.16
C ASN A 152 -12.74 20.12 3.70
N TYR A 153 -13.32 19.36 2.77
CA TYR A 153 -13.08 19.50 1.34
C TYR A 153 -13.39 20.93 0.84
N HIS A 154 -14.57 21.48 1.16
CA HIS A 154 -14.92 22.84 0.74
C HIS A 154 -14.02 23.92 1.37
N ARG A 155 -13.58 23.72 2.61
CA ARG A 155 -12.59 24.61 3.23
C ARG A 155 -11.24 24.52 2.51
N LEU A 156 -10.72 23.32 2.29
CA LEU A 156 -9.43 23.09 1.67
C LEU A 156 -9.40 23.60 0.23
N LYS A 157 -10.45 23.36 -0.55
CA LYS A 157 -10.57 23.89 -1.92
C LYS A 157 -10.46 25.43 -1.92
N ARG A 158 -11.24 26.12 -1.09
CA ARG A 158 -11.18 27.60 -0.97
C ARG A 158 -9.84 28.12 -0.46
N GLN A 159 -9.18 27.38 0.44
CA GLN A 159 -7.90 27.78 1.03
C GLN A 159 -6.74 27.61 0.04
N THR A 160 -6.74 26.51 -0.71
CA THR A 160 -5.67 26.16 -1.65
C THR A 160 -5.70 27.02 -2.92
N GLU A 161 -6.88 27.37 -3.43
CA GLU A 161 -7.05 28.28 -4.58
C GLU A 161 -6.41 29.67 -4.34
N LYS A 162 -6.31 30.11 -3.09
CA LYS A 162 -5.76 31.41 -2.71
C LYS A 162 -4.26 31.38 -2.40
N ALA A 163 -3.64 30.19 -2.37
CA ALA A 163 -2.29 30.00 -1.87
C ALA A 163 -1.25 30.01 -2.99
N GLU A 164 -1.19 31.09 -3.78
CA GLU A 164 -0.34 31.18 -4.99
C GLU A 164 1.16 30.98 -4.74
N ASN A 165 1.65 31.28 -3.52
CA ASN A 165 3.08 31.27 -3.18
C ASN A 165 3.48 30.18 -2.17
N ASP A 166 2.55 29.35 -1.69
CA ASP A 166 2.87 28.26 -0.76
C ASP A 166 2.88 26.92 -1.50
N HIS A 167 4.09 26.35 -1.66
CA HIS A 167 4.31 25.11 -2.40
C HIS A 167 3.52 23.92 -1.84
N TYR A 168 3.34 23.87 -0.53
CA TYR A 168 2.59 22.79 0.10
C TYR A 168 1.10 22.91 -0.20
N TRP A 169 0.54 24.11 -0.09
CA TRP A 169 -0.88 24.34 -0.43
C TRP A 169 -1.14 24.13 -1.92
N HIS A 170 -0.18 24.46 -2.80
CA HIS A 170 -0.27 24.09 -4.22
C HIS A 170 -0.36 22.57 -4.40
N GLN A 171 0.47 21.78 -3.72
CA GLN A 171 0.35 20.32 -3.83
C GLN A 171 -0.96 19.76 -3.27
N LEU A 172 -1.51 20.37 -2.21
CA LEU A 172 -2.83 20.02 -1.70
C LEU A 172 -3.94 20.38 -2.69
N HIS A 173 -3.82 21.52 -3.39
CA HIS A 173 -4.72 21.87 -4.49
C HIS A 173 -4.73 20.76 -5.54
N LEU A 174 -3.54 20.33 -6.00
CA LEU A 174 -3.40 19.29 -7.01
C LEU A 174 -3.95 17.94 -6.54
N PHE A 175 -3.79 17.59 -5.26
CA PHE A 175 -4.39 16.38 -4.70
C PHE A 175 -5.92 16.42 -4.80
N ILE A 176 -6.54 17.55 -4.44
CA ILE A 176 -7.99 17.74 -4.52
C ILE A 176 -8.47 17.68 -5.97
N THR A 177 -7.77 18.35 -6.89
CA THR A 177 -8.08 18.31 -8.32
C THR A 177 -7.94 16.91 -8.92
N GLN A 178 -6.95 16.13 -8.46
CA GLN A 178 -6.81 14.73 -8.85
C GLN A 178 -7.99 13.88 -8.35
N LEU A 179 -8.51 14.17 -7.15
CA LEU A 179 -9.67 13.47 -6.59
C LEU A 179 -10.98 13.78 -7.34
N GLU A 180 -11.19 15.04 -7.75
CA GLU A 180 -12.30 15.42 -8.64
C GLU A 180 -12.19 14.74 -10.01
N GLY A 181 -10.97 14.66 -10.53
CA GLY A 181 -10.67 13.90 -11.74
C GLY A 181 -11.01 12.42 -11.57
N LEU A 182 -10.68 11.82 -10.42
CA LEU A 182 -10.93 10.41 -10.12
C LEU A 182 -12.42 10.05 -10.17
N GLU A 183 -13.27 10.86 -9.54
CA GLU A 183 -14.73 10.70 -9.63
C GLU A 183 -15.20 10.79 -11.09
N THR A 184 -14.78 11.82 -11.82
CA THR A 184 -15.13 11.99 -13.25
C THR A 184 -14.70 10.79 -14.08
N GLY A 185 -13.50 10.27 -13.81
CA GLY A 185 -12.95 9.08 -14.42
C GLY A 185 -13.82 7.85 -14.15
N TYR A 186 -14.19 7.63 -12.89
CA TYR A 186 -15.05 6.54 -12.45
C TYR A 186 -16.37 6.53 -13.22
N LYS A 187 -17.10 7.65 -13.23
CA LYS A 187 -18.38 7.78 -13.95
C LYS A 187 -18.19 7.44 -15.42
N ARG A 188 -17.19 8.03 -16.06
CA ARG A 188 -16.87 7.77 -17.48
C ARG A 188 -16.49 6.32 -17.76
N GLY A 189 -15.77 5.66 -16.85
CA GLY A 189 -15.42 4.25 -16.94
C GLY A 189 -16.66 3.35 -16.90
N ALA A 190 -17.57 3.61 -15.97
CA ALA A 190 -18.86 2.93 -15.85
C ALA A 190 -19.75 3.16 -17.08
N SER A 191 -19.92 4.41 -17.55
CA SER A 191 -20.68 4.72 -18.77
C SER A 191 -20.09 4.02 -20.00
N ARG A 192 -18.75 4.01 -20.13
CA ARG A 192 -18.05 3.33 -21.24
C ARG A 192 -18.34 1.83 -21.23
N ALA A 193 -18.42 1.22 -20.04
CA ALA A 193 -18.77 -0.17 -19.86
C ALA A 193 -20.28 -0.46 -20.01
N ARG A 194 -21.12 0.57 -20.20
CA ARG A 194 -22.59 0.49 -20.18
C ARG A 194 -23.12 -0.10 -18.87
N SER A 195 -22.44 0.19 -17.77
CA SER A 195 -22.87 -0.16 -16.43
C SER A 195 -23.86 0.91 -15.93
N ASP A 196 -24.81 0.49 -15.11
CA ASP A 196 -25.72 1.34 -14.33
C ASP A 196 -25.10 1.92 -13.05
N LEU A 197 -23.87 1.51 -12.72
CA LEU A 197 -23.16 1.88 -11.48
C LEU A 197 -22.55 3.29 -11.51
N GLU A 198 -22.73 4.08 -12.57
CA GLU A 198 -22.04 5.37 -12.75
C GLU A 198 -22.37 6.44 -11.69
N GLU A 199 -23.49 6.32 -10.99
CA GLU A 199 -23.91 7.24 -9.93
C GLU A 199 -24.01 6.58 -8.54
N ASP A 200 -23.54 5.34 -8.38
CA ASP A 200 -23.63 4.60 -7.10
C ASP A 200 -22.79 5.25 -5.99
N ILE A 201 -21.61 5.77 -6.34
CA ILE A 201 -20.67 6.30 -5.36
C ILE A 201 -20.80 7.83 -5.31
N PRO A 202 -21.37 8.40 -4.23
CA PRO A 202 -21.39 9.85 -4.08
C PRO A 202 -19.97 10.40 -3.83
N PHE A 203 -19.70 11.65 -4.21
CA PHE A 203 -18.39 12.28 -3.99
C PHE A 203 -17.94 12.27 -2.52
N SER A 204 -18.87 12.32 -1.56
CA SER A 204 -18.57 12.18 -0.12
C SER A 204 -17.84 10.88 0.20
N ASP A 205 -18.10 9.81 -0.55
CA ASP A 205 -17.50 8.50 -0.31
C ASP A 205 -16.14 8.39 -1.00
N PHE A 206 -15.88 9.15 -2.07
CA PHE A 206 -14.51 9.38 -2.56
C PHE A 206 -13.64 10.11 -1.53
N LEU A 207 -14.21 11.08 -0.81
CA LEU A 207 -13.52 11.74 0.30
C LEU A 207 -13.24 10.74 1.44
N LEU A 208 -14.21 9.87 1.75
CA LEU A 208 -14.11 8.87 2.81
C LEU A 208 -13.07 7.79 2.49
N MET A 209 -13.04 7.29 1.25
CA MET A 209 -11.96 6.41 0.75
C MET A 209 -10.57 7.05 0.95
N ASN A 210 -10.43 8.34 0.61
CA ASN A 210 -9.16 9.06 0.74
C ASN A 210 -8.85 9.56 2.16
N ALA A 211 -9.75 9.32 3.11
CA ALA A 211 -9.57 9.54 4.54
C ALA A 211 -9.49 8.22 5.32
N ALA A 212 -9.37 7.05 4.65
CA ALA A 212 -9.39 5.73 5.29
C ALA A 212 -8.42 5.60 6.48
N ALA A 213 -7.19 6.14 6.35
CA ALA A 213 -6.19 6.14 7.41
C ALA A 213 -6.51 7.10 8.60
N ASP A 214 -7.46 8.00 8.43
CA ASP A 214 -7.94 8.93 9.45
C ASP A 214 -9.20 8.40 10.17
N ILE A 215 -9.91 7.40 9.62
CA ILE A 215 -11.23 6.95 10.12
C ILE A 215 -11.16 6.44 11.56
N GLN A 216 -10.14 5.64 11.92
CA GLN A 216 -10.01 5.10 13.28
C GLN A 216 -9.90 6.23 14.31
N ASP A 217 -9.03 7.20 14.05
CA ASP A 217 -8.85 8.39 14.88
C ASP A 217 -10.14 9.22 15.01
N LEU A 218 -10.87 9.38 13.89
CA LEU A 218 -12.14 10.09 13.86
C LEU A 218 -13.27 9.33 14.58
N LYS A 219 -13.25 8.00 14.55
CA LYS A 219 -14.19 7.16 15.30
C LYS A 219 -13.97 7.31 16.81
N ILE A 220 -12.72 7.26 17.25
CA ILE A 220 -12.35 7.52 18.65
C ILE A 220 -12.79 8.93 19.06
N TYR A 221 -12.56 9.95 18.22
CA TYR A 221 -13.02 11.31 18.50
C TYR A 221 -14.55 11.40 18.61
N TYR A 222 -15.27 10.82 17.64
CA TYR A 222 -16.73 10.86 17.57
C TYR A 222 -17.38 10.25 18.81
N GLU A 223 -16.91 9.08 19.23
CA GLU A 223 -17.48 8.35 20.37
C GLU A 223 -17.24 9.04 21.71
N ASN A 224 -16.06 9.67 21.89
CA ASN A 224 -15.69 10.28 23.16
C ASN A 224 -16.06 11.76 23.28
N TYR A 225 -16.26 12.47 22.16
CA TYR A 225 -16.44 13.93 22.18
C TYR A 225 -17.64 14.43 21.40
N GLU A 226 -18.05 13.79 20.30
CA GLU A 226 -19.18 14.28 19.51
C GLU A 226 -20.52 13.77 20.05
N LEU A 227 -20.60 12.46 20.33
CA LEU A 227 -21.82 11.84 20.86
C LEU A 227 -22.19 12.42 22.23
N GLN A 228 -21.21 12.61 23.10
CA GLN A 228 -21.41 13.18 24.45
C GLN A 228 -21.90 14.64 24.42
N ASN A 229 -21.55 15.41 23.38
CA ASN A 229 -22.01 16.79 23.23
C ASN A 229 -23.43 16.87 22.64
N SER A 230 -23.91 15.82 21.97
CA SER A 230 -25.23 15.77 21.35
C SER A 230 -26.34 15.32 22.32
N THR A 231 -25.97 14.65 23.42
CA THR A 231 -26.86 14.27 24.52
C THR A 231 -26.92 15.36 25.59
N GLU A 232 -27.42 16.55 25.23
CA GLU A 232 -27.97 17.46 26.24
C GLU A 232 -29.24 16.81 26.84
N HIS A 233 -29.18 16.40 28.12
CA HIS A 233 -30.31 15.95 28.96
C HIS A 233 -30.76 14.48 28.91
N THR A 234 -29.87 13.55 29.22
CA THR A 234 -30.27 12.39 30.04
C THR A 234 -29.25 12.18 31.15
N GLU A 235 -29.64 12.53 32.38
CA GLU A 235 -28.99 12.10 33.62
C GLU A 235 -29.21 10.59 33.82
N GLU A 236 -28.73 9.75 32.89
CA GLU A 236 -28.57 8.34 33.17
C GLU A 236 -27.17 8.13 33.72
N THR A 237 -27.15 7.97 35.04
CA THR A 237 -26.02 7.59 35.87
C THR A 237 -25.45 6.24 35.43
N GLY A 238 -24.54 6.28 34.47
CA GLY A 238 -23.65 5.18 34.12
C GLY A 238 -22.28 5.75 33.79
N THR A 239 -21.25 5.31 34.52
CA THR A 239 -19.85 5.58 34.17
C THR A 239 -19.53 4.85 32.86
N GLU A 240 -19.94 5.40 31.70
CA GLU A 240 -19.46 4.89 30.42
C GLU A 240 -17.96 5.13 30.35
N GLN A 241 -17.20 4.04 30.35
CA GLN A 241 -15.76 4.07 30.20
C GLN A 241 -15.43 4.73 28.86
N PRO A 242 -14.39 5.58 28.79
CA PRO A 242 -13.94 6.12 27.52
C PRO A 242 -13.68 5.01 26.50
N LYS A 243 -14.30 5.09 25.33
CA LYS A 243 -14.15 4.08 24.27
C LYS A 243 -12.83 4.32 23.54
N ASN A 244 -11.84 3.46 23.77
CA ASN A 244 -10.58 3.48 23.05
C ASN A 244 -10.25 2.07 22.59
N PHE A 245 -10.03 1.87 21.29
CA PHE A 245 -9.78 0.55 20.73
C PHE A 245 -8.54 0.54 19.84
N PHE A 246 -7.76 -0.52 19.98
CA PHE A 246 -6.57 -0.77 19.17
C PHE A 246 -6.69 -2.14 18.53
N LEU A 247 -6.94 -2.15 17.23
CA LEU A 247 -6.76 -3.35 16.45
C LEU A 247 -5.27 -3.63 16.29
N PRO A 248 -4.86 -4.91 16.15
CA PRO A 248 -3.49 -5.25 15.77
C PRO A 248 -3.06 -4.42 14.56
N SER A 249 -1.97 -3.68 14.74
CA SER A 249 -1.52 -2.67 13.79
C SER A 249 -0.51 -3.25 12.79
N ALA A 250 -0.27 -2.50 11.72
CA ALA A 250 0.82 -2.80 10.80
C ALA A 250 2.16 -2.93 11.53
N THR A 251 3.09 -3.68 10.95
CA THR A 251 4.46 -3.81 11.44
C THR A 251 5.44 -3.46 10.35
N MET A 252 6.53 -2.79 10.73
CA MET A 252 7.57 -2.37 9.81
C MET A 252 8.94 -2.59 10.45
N LEU A 253 9.88 -3.07 9.64
CA LEU A 253 11.24 -3.34 10.05
C LEU A 253 12.20 -2.63 9.11
N THR A 254 13.06 -1.79 9.66
CA THR A 254 14.13 -1.13 8.93
C THR A 254 15.47 -1.58 9.48
N LYS A 255 16.39 -2.02 8.63
CA LYS A 255 17.75 -2.38 9.02
C LYS A 255 18.78 -1.80 8.06
N ILE A 256 19.83 -1.21 8.61
CA ILE A 256 21.00 -0.75 7.85
C ILE A 256 22.15 -1.73 8.11
N VAL A 257 22.40 -2.62 7.16
CA VAL A 257 23.48 -3.60 7.23
C VAL A 257 24.79 -2.93 6.77
N GLN A 258 25.83 -3.07 7.60
CA GLN A 258 27.21 -2.76 7.25
C GLN A 258 27.93 -4.08 6.93
N GLU A 259 28.51 -4.22 5.74
CA GLU A 259 29.25 -5.44 5.41
C GLU A 259 30.48 -5.60 6.33
N LYS A 260 30.66 -6.77 6.95
CA LYS A 260 31.77 -7.00 7.90
C LYS A 260 33.15 -6.74 7.28
N GLU A 261 33.31 -7.15 6.02
CA GLU A 261 34.56 -6.99 5.25
C GLU A 261 34.67 -5.61 4.60
N SER A 262 33.58 -4.83 4.57
CA SER A 262 33.54 -3.50 3.98
C SER A 262 32.50 -2.62 4.67
N PRO A 263 32.75 -2.14 5.92
CA PRO A 263 31.78 -1.36 6.70
C PRO A 263 31.36 -0.03 6.04
N GLN A 264 32.05 0.38 4.98
CA GLN A 264 31.71 1.48 4.09
C GLN A 264 30.52 1.20 3.16
N VAL A 265 30.26 -0.07 2.85
CA VAL A 265 29.13 -0.48 2.03
C VAL A 265 27.91 -0.63 2.93
N LEU A 266 26.91 0.22 2.68
CA LEU A 266 25.63 0.17 3.37
C LEU A 266 24.61 -0.56 2.51
N GLN A 267 23.83 -1.42 3.15
CA GLN A 267 22.64 -2.04 2.56
C GLN A 267 21.43 -1.71 3.43
N LEU A 268 20.33 -1.31 2.79
CA LEU A 268 19.04 -1.19 3.46
C LEU A 268 18.30 -2.51 3.28
N LEU A 269 17.76 -3.05 4.36
CA LEU A 269 16.68 -4.04 4.36
C LEU A 269 15.45 -3.39 4.98
N PHE A 270 14.32 -3.47 4.30
CA PHE A 270 13.09 -2.81 4.71
C PHE A 270 11.92 -3.75 4.48
N GLY A 271 11.12 -4.00 5.51
CA GLY A 271 9.91 -4.78 5.43
C GLY A 271 8.73 -4.02 6.03
N HIS A 272 7.55 -4.15 5.42
CA HIS A 272 6.31 -3.58 5.93
C HIS A 272 5.16 -4.54 5.70
N SER A 273 4.42 -4.87 6.75
CA SER A 273 3.20 -5.68 6.69
C SER A 273 2.01 -4.86 7.19
N THR A 274 1.06 -4.57 6.31
CA THR A 274 -0.17 -3.86 6.64
C THR A 274 -1.12 -4.78 7.41
N ALA A 275 -1.71 -4.27 8.47
CA ALA A 275 -2.85 -4.91 9.13
C ALA A 275 -4.16 -4.19 8.76
N GLY A 276 -5.20 -4.95 8.46
CA GLY A 276 -6.50 -4.42 8.07
C GLY A 276 -7.58 -5.51 7.93
N SER A 277 -8.81 -5.08 7.65
CA SER A 277 -9.91 -5.98 7.32
C SER A 277 -9.62 -6.73 6.01
N TYR A 278 -9.99 -8.00 5.95
CA TYR A 278 -9.85 -8.82 4.75
C TYR A 278 -10.73 -8.31 3.60
N SER A 279 -11.83 -7.63 3.89
CA SER A 279 -12.67 -6.94 2.89
C SER A 279 -11.93 -5.82 2.16
N SER A 280 -10.81 -5.33 2.68
CA SER A 280 -9.98 -4.32 1.99
C SER A 280 -8.97 -4.92 1.01
N MET A 281 -8.91 -6.24 0.83
CA MET A 281 -7.82 -6.90 0.10
C MET A 281 -7.83 -6.73 -1.43
N LEU A 282 -8.68 -5.88 -2.03
CA LEU A 282 -8.43 -5.41 -3.40
C LEU A 282 -7.22 -4.49 -3.42
N ARG A 283 -6.07 -5.05 -3.76
CA ARG A 283 -4.79 -4.33 -3.72
C ARG A 283 -4.38 -3.84 -5.10
N ILE A 284 -3.69 -2.70 -5.12
CA ILE A 284 -3.14 -2.12 -6.34
C ILE A 284 -1.77 -1.52 -6.07
N GLN A 285 -0.79 -1.86 -6.92
CA GLN A 285 0.52 -1.21 -6.94
C GLN A 285 0.45 -0.02 -7.89
N LYS A 286 0.82 1.16 -7.40
CA LYS A 286 0.71 2.42 -8.14
C LYS A 286 2.08 3.04 -8.35
N ARG A 287 2.33 3.50 -9.57
CA ARG A 287 3.45 4.39 -9.89
C ARG A 287 2.92 5.67 -10.51
N TYR A 288 3.15 6.79 -9.82
CA TYR A 288 2.81 8.13 -10.28
C TYR A 288 4.07 8.88 -10.68
N LYS A 289 4.23 9.11 -11.98
CA LYS A 289 5.29 9.92 -12.57
C LYS A 289 4.73 11.28 -12.98
N PHE A 290 4.55 12.14 -11.99
CA PHE A 290 3.90 13.44 -12.17
C PHE A 290 4.91 14.57 -12.26
N HIS A 291 4.86 15.29 -13.37
CA HIS A 291 5.72 16.44 -13.63
C HIS A 291 5.11 17.75 -13.12
N TYR A 292 4.60 17.73 -11.90
CA TYR A 292 4.09 18.93 -11.21
C TYR A 292 5.22 19.89 -10.85
N HIS A 293 4.88 21.16 -10.77
CA HIS A 293 5.79 22.20 -10.35
C HIS A 293 5.61 22.56 -8.87
N PHE A 294 6.61 23.25 -8.30
CA PHE A 294 6.52 23.78 -6.94
C PHE A 294 5.39 24.80 -6.77
N SER A 295 5.03 25.52 -7.83
CA SER A 295 4.00 26.56 -7.81
C SER A 295 3.14 26.47 -9.07
N PRO A 296 1.98 27.15 -9.13
CA PRO A 296 1.13 27.19 -10.34
C PRO A 296 1.84 27.75 -11.59
N LYS A 297 3.01 28.38 -11.43
CA LYS A 297 3.78 28.97 -12.52
C LYS A 297 4.55 27.87 -13.27
N LEU A 298 4.23 27.70 -14.56
CA LEU A 298 4.90 26.77 -15.50
C LEU A 298 6.43 26.95 -15.63
N ARG A 299 6.97 28.10 -15.23
CA ARG A 299 8.43 28.35 -15.22
C ARG A 299 9.12 27.92 -13.93
N SER A 300 8.36 27.55 -12.90
CA SER A 300 8.96 27.04 -11.66
C SER A 300 9.54 25.64 -11.88
N ASN A 301 10.46 25.22 -11.01
CA ASN A 301 11.04 23.88 -11.12
C ASN A 301 9.99 22.81 -10.80
N THR A 302 10.15 21.62 -11.38
CA THR A 302 9.36 20.46 -10.98
C THR A 302 9.68 20.08 -9.53
N VAL A 303 8.69 19.54 -8.84
CA VAL A 303 8.88 19.04 -7.47
C VAL A 303 9.94 17.93 -7.43
N PRO A 304 10.68 17.73 -6.33
CA PRO A 304 11.74 16.71 -6.24
C PRO A 304 11.23 15.28 -6.40
N GLY A 305 10.11 14.95 -5.77
CA GLY A 305 9.47 13.63 -5.85
C GLY A 305 8.56 13.54 -7.06
N VAL A 306 9.15 13.41 -8.26
CA VAL A 306 8.42 13.30 -9.53
C VAL A 306 7.89 11.89 -9.79
N ASP A 307 8.58 10.86 -9.28
CA ASP A 307 8.26 9.45 -9.50
C ASP A 307 8.04 8.78 -8.15
N ILE A 308 6.78 8.48 -7.82
CA ILE A 308 6.37 7.92 -6.54
C ILE A 308 5.71 6.58 -6.79
N THR A 309 6.30 5.51 -6.27
CA THR A 309 5.75 4.15 -6.33
C THR A 309 5.33 3.69 -4.95
N PHE A 310 4.14 3.11 -4.83
CA PHE A 310 3.56 2.69 -3.56
C PHE A 310 2.53 1.57 -3.74
N THR A 311 2.29 0.81 -2.67
CA THR A 311 1.15 -0.12 -2.56
C THR A 311 -0.06 0.62 -2.02
N GLY A 312 -1.26 0.35 -2.52
CA GLY A 312 -2.48 1.00 -2.04
C GLY A 312 -3.74 0.26 -2.50
N TYR A 313 -4.82 1.02 -2.66
CA TYR A 313 -6.16 0.50 -2.92
C TYR A 313 -6.83 1.24 -4.09
N PRO A 314 -7.75 0.59 -4.84
CA PRO A 314 -8.58 1.26 -5.83
C PRO A 314 -9.31 2.46 -5.22
N GLY A 315 -9.31 3.60 -5.91
CA GLY A 315 -10.05 4.80 -5.44
C GLY A 315 -9.31 5.67 -4.42
N ILE A 316 -8.17 5.20 -3.87
CA ILE A 316 -7.36 5.93 -2.88
C ILE A 316 -6.08 6.46 -3.53
N LEU A 317 -5.86 7.78 -3.51
CA LEU A 317 -4.76 8.45 -4.21
C LEU A 317 -3.39 8.39 -3.49
N GLY A 318 -3.28 7.61 -2.42
CA GLY A 318 -2.03 7.28 -1.75
C GLY A 318 -2.09 5.90 -1.09
N SER A 319 -1.08 5.56 -0.29
CA SER A 319 -0.84 4.18 0.15
C SER A 319 -1.80 3.71 1.23
N THR A 320 -1.99 4.50 2.30
CA THR A 320 -2.71 4.14 3.54
C THR A 320 -2.11 2.98 4.35
N ASP A 321 -1.26 2.14 3.73
CA ASP A 321 -0.50 1.08 4.37
C ASP A 321 0.38 1.58 5.55
N ASP A 322 1.46 2.34 5.39
CA ASP A 322 1.95 3.15 4.26
C ASP A 322 3.37 2.73 3.81
N PHE A 323 3.58 2.53 2.50
CA PHE A 323 4.89 2.22 1.90
C PHE A 323 5.10 3.01 0.59
N TYR A 324 6.16 3.83 0.52
CA TYR A 324 6.50 4.61 -0.67
C TYR A 324 7.98 4.52 -1.02
N THR A 325 8.27 4.37 -2.30
CA THR A 325 9.57 4.72 -2.88
C THR A 325 9.44 5.99 -3.70
N ILE A 326 10.37 6.92 -3.52
CA ILE A 326 10.31 8.26 -4.10
C ILE A 326 11.60 8.48 -4.87
N LYS A 327 11.48 8.81 -6.15
CA LYS A 327 12.57 9.05 -7.08
C LYS A 327 12.42 10.40 -7.76
N GLY A 328 13.58 11.01 -8.03
CA GLY A 328 13.73 12.23 -8.79
C GLY A 328 15.20 12.51 -9.06
N ARG A 329 15.48 13.67 -9.68
CA ARG A 329 16.83 13.98 -10.16
C ARG A 329 17.91 13.90 -9.08
N HIS A 330 17.61 14.36 -7.87
CA HIS A 330 18.52 14.38 -6.72
C HIS A 330 17.91 13.72 -5.48
N LEU A 331 16.82 12.97 -5.67
CA LEU A 331 16.05 12.36 -4.60
C LEU A 331 15.88 10.88 -4.89
N HIS A 332 16.31 10.04 -3.95
CA HIS A 332 15.98 8.63 -3.97
C HIS A 332 15.76 8.21 -2.52
N ALA A 333 14.54 7.81 -2.18
CA ALA A 333 14.19 7.57 -0.80
C ALA A 333 13.09 6.55 -0.62
N ILE A 334 13.07 5.96 0.57
CA ILE A 334 11.95 5.18 1.08
C ILE A 334 11.24 5.96 2.18
N VAL A 335 9.92 5.79 2.27
CA VAL A 335 9.07 6.31 3.34
C VAL A 335 8.13 5.19 3.75
N GLY A 336 8.08 4.87 5.04
CA GLY A 336 7.10 3.94 5.58
C GLY A 336 6.45 4.47 6.84
N GLY A 337 5.22 4.02 7.09
CA GLY A 337 4.41 4.51 8.20
C GLY A 337 3.55 3.42 8.85
N VAL A 338 3.58 3.36 10.19
CA VAL A 338 2.79 2.43 11.00
C VAL A 338 1.92 3.21 11.98
N GLY A 339 0.67 2.77 12.21
CA GLY A 339 -0.23 3.34 13.21
C GLY A 339 0.39 3.37 14.60
N ILE A 340 0.32 4.52 15.29
CA ILE A 340 0.81 4.64 16.67
C ILE A 340 -0.33 4.43 17.66
N LYS A 341 -0.06 3.71 18.75
CA LYS A 341 -1.03 3.57 19.84
C LYS A 341 -1.08 4.86 20.67
N ASN A 342 -2.27 5.25 21.09
CA ASN A 342 -2.50 6.44 21.91
C ASN A 342 -3.60 6.20 22.96
N GLU A 343 -3.21 5.86 24.17
CA GLU A 343 -4.13 5.68 25.30
C GLU A 343 -4.59 7.02 25.89
N ASN A 344 -3.87 8.11 25.62
CA ASN A 344 -4.20 9.43 26.10
C ASN A 344 -5.25 10.13 25.21
N LEU A 345 -6.53 9.91 25.55
CA LEU A 345 -7.65 10.55 24.84
C LEU A 345 -7.68 12.07 24.99
N GLN A 346 -7.08 12.65 26.05
CA GLN A 346 -7.12 14.11 26.26
C GLN A 346 -6.42 14.88 25.13
N LEU A 347 -5.52 14.24 24.39
CA LEU A 347 -4.87 14.85 23.22
C LEU A 347 -5.87 15.24 22.13
N TRP A 348 -7.00 14.54 22.02
CA TRP A 348 -8.05 14.86 21.05
C TRP A 348 -8.71 16.22 21.29
N LYS A 349 -8.69 16.75 22.52
CA LYS A 349 -9.17 18.11 22.83
C LYS A 349 -8.30 19.21 22.24
N THR A 350 -7.07 18.89 21.84
CA THR A 350 -6.12 19.86 21.27
C THR A 350 -6.31 20.06 19.77
N VAL A 351 -7.11 19.20 19.13
CA VAL A 351 -7.36 19.23 17.69
C VAL A 351 -8.81 19.57 17.39
N ASP A 352 -9.01 20.17 16.23
CA ASP A 352 -10.34 20.46 15.68
C ASP A 352 -10.47 19.67 14.36
N PRO A 353 -11.22 18.56 14.32
CA PRO A 353 -11.38 17.75 13.11
C PRO A 353 -11.90 18.54 11.90
N LYS A 354 -12.61 19.66 12.11
CA LYS A 354 -13.11 20.53 11.02
C LYS A 354 -11.99 21.31 10.31
N LYS A 355 -10.76 21.27 10.86
CA LYS A 355 -9.55 21.87 10.29
C LYS A 355 -8.55 20.82 9.78
N MET A 356 -8.87 19.54 9.87
CA MET A 356 -7.95 18.49 9.46
C MET A 356 -7.63 18.54 7.96
N VAL A 357 -6.44 18.08 7.59
CA VAL A 357 -6.08 17.75 6.21
C VAL A 357 -5.91 16.23 6.17
N PRO A 358 -6.63 15.49 5.31
CA PRO A 358 -6.53 14.03 5.24
C PRO A 358 -5.07 13.55 5.16
N LEU A 359 -4.73 12.48 5.87
CA LEU A 359 -3.36 11.99 5.97
C LEU A 359 -2.74 11.72 4.60
N VAL A 360 -3.50 11.07 3.72
CA VAL A 360 -3.08 10.74 2.35
C VAL A 360 -2.66 12.01 1.59
N ALA A 361 -3.42 13.09 1.69
CA ALA A 361 -3.11 14.35 1.04
C ALA A 361 -1.81 14.97 1.58
N ARG A 362 -1.61 14.93 2.91
CA ARG A 362 -0.41 15.45 3.56
C ARG A 362 0.85 14.69 3.15
N VAL A 363 0.78 13.36 3.16
CA VAL A 363 1.89 12.47 2.79
C VAL A 363 2.25 12.64 1.32
N MET A 364 1.27 12.69 0.42
CA MET A 364 1.53 12.92 -1.00
C MET A 364 2.12 14.31 -1.27
N ALA A 365 1.65 15.35 -0.58
CA ALA A 365 2.24 16.68 -0.67
C ALA A 365 3.70 16.68 -0.18
N ALA A 366 3.99 16.04 0.96
CA ALA A 366 5.33 15.92 1.52
C ALA A 366 6.27 15.10 0.60
N ASN A 367 5.80 13.97 0.08
CA ASN A 367 6.54 13.12 -0.85
C ASN A 367 6.95 13.87 -2.12
N ARG A 368 6.08 14.75 -2.63
CA ARG A 368 6.33 15.57 -3.81
C ARG A 368 7.37 16.66 -3.53
N ILE A 369 7.13 17.55 -2.56
CA ILE A 369 7.92 18.81 -2.42
C ILE A 369 9.28 18.64 -1.74
N SER A 370 9.49 17.57 -0.99
CA SER A 370 10.62 17.50 -0.06
C SER A 370 11.91 17.12 -0.75
N GLN A 371 12.94 17.93 -0.55
CA GLN A 371 14.27 17.70 -1.12
C GLN A 371 15.10 16.71 -0.29
N ASN A 372 14.81 16.62 1.00
CA ASN A 372 15.51 15.76 1.96
C ASN A 372 14.56 15.29 3.06
N ARG A 373 15.06 14.45 3.97
CA ARG A 373 14.25 13.80 5.01
C ARG A 373 13.76 14.78 6.08
N GLN A 374 14.59 15.76 6.45
CA GLN A 374 14.21 16.84 7.38
C GLN A 374 13.04 17.70 6.87
N THR A 375 13.10 18.10 5.60
CA THR A 375 12.04 18.90 4.95
C THR A 375 10.77 18.08 4.78
N TRP A 376 10.88 16.77 4.54
CA TRP A 376 9.74 15.84 4.55
C TRP A 376 9.04 15.81 5.90
N ALA A 377 9.80 15.60 6.97
CA ALA A 377 9.25 15.60 8.33
C ALA A 377 8.62 16.97 8.66
N SER A 378 9.19 18.06 8.13
CA SER A 378 8.65 19.41 8.32
C SER A 378 7.37 19.69 7.55
N ALA A 379 7.22 19.16 6.34
CA ALA A 379 5.97 19.24 5.59
C ALA A 379 4.85 18.47 6.30
N MET A 380 5.15 17.27 6.83
CA MET A 380 4.18 16.45 7.57
C MET A 380 3.69 17.12 8.86
N SER A 381 4.56 17.83 9.58
CA SER A 381 4.20 18.50 10.84
C SER A 381 3.28 19.72 10.69
N ARG A 382 2.92 20.14 9.48
CA ARG A 382 2.10 21.35 9.27
C ARG A 382 0.66 21.20 9.78
N HIS A 383 0.11 19.98 9.70
CA HIS A 383 -1.28 19.70 10.06
C HIS A 383 -1.43 18.34 10.78
N PRO A 384 -0.90 18.19 12.01
CA PRO A 384 -0.91 16.93 12.75
C PRO A 384 -2.24 16.73 13.51
N PHE A 385 -3.37 16.71 12.80
CA PHE A 385 -4.70 16.62 13.43
C PHE A 385 -5.13 15.16 13.67
N THR A 386 -5.08 14.33 12.64
CA THR A 386 -5.53 12.93 12.58
C THR A 386 -4.47 12.07 11.89
N GLY A 387 -4.65 10.76 11.85
CA GLY A 387 -3.70 9.84 11.24
C GLY A 387 -2.46 9.65 12.09
N ALA A 388 -2.66 9.35 13.38
CA ALA A 388 -1.58 9.12 14.33
C ALA A 388 -0.69 7.94 13.85
N LYS A 389 0.54 8.25 13.46
CA LYS A 389 1.48 7.30 12.87
C LYS A 389 2.92 7.60 13.27
N GLN A 390 3.73 6.55 13.29
CA GLN A 390 5.18 6.61 13.27
C GLN A 390 5.66 6.48 11.84
N TRP A 391 6.53 7.39 11.43
CA TRP A 391 7.10 7.44 10.08
C TRP A 391 8.60 7.27 10.16
N ILE A 392 9.17 6.48 9.23
CA ILE A 392 10.59 6.52 8.92
C ILE A 392 10.79 6.91 7.47
N THR A 393 11.84 7.68 7.26
CA THR A 393 12.28 8.05 5.92
C THR A 393 13.77 7.83 5.80
N VAL A 394 14.20 7.15 4.74
CA VAL A 394 15.63 6.88 4.46
C VAL A 394 16.02 7.49 3.12
N ASP A 395 17.08 8.28 3.11
CA ASP A 395 17.69 8.85 1.90
C ASP A 395 18.72 7.87 1.31
N LEU A 396 18.31 7.17 0.25
CA LEU A 396 19.13 6.14 -0.42
C LEU A 396 20.30 6.75 -1.19
N ASN A 397 20.26 8.04 -1.54
CA ASN A 397 21.40 8.70 -2.16
C ASN A 397 22.53 8.91 -1.17
N LYS A 398 22.22 9.14 0.12
CA LYS A 398 23.23 9.27 1.18
C LYS A 398 23.90 7.94 1.53
N MET A 399 23.27 6.82 1.21
CA MET A 399 23.87 5.49 1.43
C MET A 399 24.98 5.16 0.43
N LYS A 400 24.99 5.80 -0.75
CA LYS A 400 25.98 5.54 -1.81
C LYS A 400 27.37 5.95 -1.34
N VAL A 401 28.35 5.09 -1.56
CA VAL A 401 29.76 5.43 -1.36
C VAL A 401 30.12 6.50 -2.40
N GLN A 402 30.56 7.69 -1.97
CA GLN A 402 31.21 8.62 -2.90
C GLN A 402 32.66 8.16 -3.08
N ASP A 403 33.06 7.92 -4.34
CA ASP A 403 34.40 7.44 -4.76
C ASP A 403 35.59 8.23 -4.18
N ASN A 404 35.35 9.42 -3.63
CA ASN A 404 36.40 10.33 -3.19
C ASN A 404 36.92 10.09 -1.76
N LEU A 405 36.39 9.13 -0.99
CA LEU A 405 36.80 8.96 0.42
C LEU A 405 37.86 7.88 0.70
N TYR A 406 38.28 7.08 -0.28
CA TYR A 406 39.24 6.00 -0.05
C TYR A 406 40.37 5.96 -1.09
N ASN A 407 41.49 6.61 -0.74
CA ASN A 407 42.81 6.06 -1.03
C ASN A 407 43.09 5.02 0.05
N VAL A 408 42.74 3.74 -0.16
CA VAL A 408 43.16 2.68 0.76
C VAL A 408 44.67 2.53 0.66
N LEU A 409 45.27 2.47 1.85
CA LEU A 409 46.66 2.15 2.14
C LEU A 409 47.06 0.86 1.42
N GLU A 410 47.99 0.95 0.46
CA GLU A 410 48.87 -0.17 0.15
C GLU A 410 49.81 -0.38 1.36
N GLY A 411 49.64 -1.52 2.02
CA GLY A 411 50.65 -2.10 2.91
C GLY A 411 50.55 -1.70 4.37
N ASP A 412 49.83 -2.50 5.16
CA ASP A 412 50.36 -2.89 6.47
C ASP A 412 49.86 -4.29 6.86
N ASP A 413 50.47 -5.31 6.25
CA ASP A 413 50.44 -6.67 6.78
C ASP A 413 51.38 -6.76 7.98
N LYS A 414 50.92 -6.40 9.19
CA LYS A 414 51.47 -6.90 10.47
C LYS A 414 50.60 -6.57 11.69
N HIS A 415 50.22 -7.64 12.38
CA HIS A 415 49.67 -7.81 13.75
C HIS A 415 49.45 -6.59 14.66
N ASP A 416 48.27 -6.48 15.30
CA ASP A 416 48.06 -6.82 16.74
C ASP A 416 46.63 -6.44 17.22
N ASP A 417 46.08 -7.21 18.15
CA ASP A 417 44.79 -6.99 18.83
C ASP A 417 44.81 -5.80 19.85
N ALA A 418 45.43 -4.69 19.49
CA ALA A 418 45.40 -3.45 20.27
C ALA A 418 44.41 -2.43 19.66
N PRO A 419 43.67 -1.64 20.48
CA PRO A 419 42.81 -0.59 19.94
C PRO A 419 43.67 0.42 19.17
N VAL A 420 43.49 0.45 17.85
CA VAL A 420 44.21 1.35 16.95
C VAL A 420 43.91 2.80 17.36
N MET A 421 44.95 3.54 17.74
CA MET A 421 44.83 4.98 17.98
C MET A 421 44.52 5.65 16.65
N VAL A 422 43.26 6.03 16.46
CA VAL A 422 42.75 6.72 15.27
C VAL A 422 43.55 8.02 15.08
N ASN A 423 44.35 8.09 14.01
CA ASN A 423 45.15 9.28 13.73
C ASN A 423 44.23 10.46 13.31
N GLU A 424 44.77 11.68 13.26
CA GLU A 424 43.95 12.88 12.97
C GLU A 424 43.32 12.86 11.58
N LYS A 425 43.94 12.17 10.61
CA LYS A 425 43.43 12.00 9.25
C LYS A 425 42.22 11.05 9.24
N ASP A 426 42.30 9.95 9.98
CA ASP A 426 41.21 8.99 10.16
C ASP A 426 40.06 9.61 10.95
N ARG A 427 40.34 10.41 11.99
CA ARG A 427 39.33 11.22 12.70
C ARG A 427 38.61 12.18 11.76
N THR A 428 39.36 12.86 10.89
CA THR A 428 38.78 13.79 9.92
C THR A 428 37.91 13.06 8.89
N ALA A 429 38.35 11.89 8.40
CA ALA A 429 37.58 11.08 7.47
C ALA A 429 36.30 10.51 8.12
N ILE A 430 36.37 10.07 9.38
CA ILE A 430 35.20 9.64 10.18
C ILE A 430 34.23 10.81 10.36
N GLN A 431 34.72 12.00 10.73
CA GLN A 431 33.87 13.17 10.91
C GLN A 431 33.21 13.60 9.59
N GLN A 432 33.95 13.63 8.48
CA GLN A 432 33.40 13.93 7.16
C GLN A 432 32.34 12.91 6.74
N ARG A 433 32.55 11.62 7.02
CA ARG A 433 31.57 10.56 6.76
C ARG A 433 30.32 10.71 7.64
N HIS A 434 30.49 11.06 8.92
CA HIS A 434 29.36 11.36 9.81
C HIS A 434 28.55 12.56 9.30
N ASP A 435 29.22 13.62 8.84
CA ASP A 435 28.58 14.80 8.27
C ASP A 435 27.86 14.49 6.94
N GLN A 436 28.38 13.57 6.14
CA GLN A 436 27.75 13.10 4.90
C GLN A 436 26.46 12.31 5.16
N LEU A 437 26.54 11.36 6.09
CA LEU A 437 25.42 10.48 6.45
C LEU A 437 24.37 11.19 7.29
N LYS A 438 24.69 12.30 7.97
CA LYS A 438 23.71 13.14 8.67
C LYS A 438 22.44 13.33 7.84
N ASP A 439 21.27 13.26 8.47
CA ASP A 439 19.97 13.34 7.81
C ASP A 439 19.66 12.19 6.82
N MET A 440 20.37 11.06 6.89
CA MET A 440 20.06 9.86 6.10
C MET A 440 18.77 9.21 6.59
N VAL A 441 18.58 9.06 7.90
CA VAL A 441 17.41 8.42 8.50
C VAL A 441 16.71 9.39 9.44
N TRP A 442 15.44 9.67 9.16
CA TRP A 442 14.58 10.45 10.04
C TRP A 442 13.40 9.62 10.53
N ILE A 443 13.12 9.71 11.82
CA ILE A 443 11.87 9.22 12.41
C ILE A 443 11.00 10.42 12.78
N ALA A 444 9.72 10.32 12.49
CA ALA A 444 8.72 11.31 12.89
C ALA A 444 7.46 10.62 13.43
N GLU A 445 7.06 10.98 14.65
CA GLU A 445 5.92 10.39 15.35
C GLU A 445 4.85 11.44 15.58
N GLN A 446 3.63 11.12 15.14
CA GLN A 446 2.49 12.02 15.25
C GLN A 446 1.47 11.48 16.24
N LEU A 447 1.12 12.33 17.22
CA LEU A 447 -0.06 12.18 18.07
C LEU A 447 -1.04 13.32 17.73
N PRO A 448 -2.31 13.28 18.18
CA PRO A 448 -3.23 14.37 17.94
C PRO A 448 -2.66 15.71 18.43
N GLY A 449 -2.52 16.66 17.52
CA GLY A 449 -2.07 18.03 17.78
C GLY A 449 -0.56 18.22 17.75
N MET A 450 0.25 17.17 17.60
CA MET A 450 1.70 17.29 17.65
C MET A 450 2.45 16.28 16.77
N MET A 451 3.66 16.65 16.37
CA MET A 451 4.58 15.75 15.69
C MET A 451 6.00 15.94 16.22
N THR A 452 6.56 14.89 16.81
CA THR A 452 7.98 14.84 17.20
C THR A 452 8.77 14.28 16.02
N LYS A 453 9.91 14.89 15.66
CA LYS A 453 10.73 14.46 14.52
C LYS A 453 12.21 14.66 14.81
N LYS A 454 13.03 13.69 14.42
CA LYS A 454 14.48 13.72 14.68
C LYS A 454 15.26 12.97 13.61
N ASP A 455 16.45 13.46 13.30
CA ASP A 455 17.51 12.66 12.65
C ASP A 455 17.98 11.58 13.64
N VAL A 456 17.85 10.33 13.25
CA VAL A 456 18.25 9.15 14.03
C VAL A 456 19.37 8.37 13.36
N THR A 457 20.01 8.94 12.33
CA THR A 457 21.04 8.28 11.53
C THR A 457 22.12 7.63 12.39
N GLN A 458 22.61 8.36 13.40
CA GLN A 458 23.68 7.86 14.26
C GLN A 458 23.29 6.58 15.01
N GLY A 459 22.00 6.40 15.36
CA GLY A 459 21.52 5.18 15.99
C GLY A 459 21.75 3.96 15.09
N PHE A 460 21.36 4.05 13.82
CA PHE A 460 21.49 2.99 12.82
C PHE A 460 22.93 2.67 12.40
N LEU A 461 23.92 3.49 12.79
CA LEU A 461 25.32 3.29 12.45
C LEU A 461 26.12 2.63 13.59
N VAL A 462 25.52 2.47 14.77
CA VAL A 462 26.17 1.81 15.93
C VAL A 462 26.05 0.28 15.78
N PRO A 463 27.16 -0.47 15.86
CA PRO A 463 27.13 -1.93 15.84
C PRO A 463 26.19 -2.48 16.93
N GLY A 464 25.33 -3.43 16.56
CA GLY A 464 24.34 -4.04 17.47
C GLY A 464 23.07 -3.22 17.69
N ASN A 465 22.93 -2.04 17.05
CA ASN A 465 21.71 -1.23 17.07
C ASN A 465 21.37 -0.74 15.65
N THR A 466 21.37 -1.66 14.69
CA THR A 466 21.25 -1.32 13.26
C THR A 466 19.83 -1.44 12.72
N SER A 467 18.88 -1.84 13.58
CA SER A 467 17.49 -2.08 13.22
C SER A 467 16.51 -1.26 14.03
N TRP A 468 15.36 -1.01 13.42
CA TRP A 468 14.19 -0.48 14.10
C TRP A 468 12.94 -1.27 13.70
N LEU A 469 12.24 -1.78 14.72
CA LEU A 469 10.92 -2.36 14.60
C LEU A 469 9.87 -1.31 15.01
N ALA A 470 9.01 -0.94 14.07
CA ALA A 470 7.83 -0.13 14.33
C ALA A 470 6.60 -1.05 14.36
N ASN A 471 5.95 -1.12 15.52
CA ASN A 471 4.77 -1.96 15.78
C ASN A 471 3.65 -1.19 16.53
N GLY A 472 3.73 0.14 16.47
CA GLY A 472 2.80 1.09 17.09
C GLY A 472 3.19 1.55 18.49
N VAL A 473 4.27 1.04 19.09
CA VAL A 473 4.83 1.56 20.35
C VAL A 473 5.75 2.75 20.08
N PRO A 474 5.49 3.96 20.60
CA PRO A 474 6.31 5.14 20.33
C PRO A 474 7.81 4.93 20.57
N TYR A 475 8.63 5.34 19.60
CA TYR A 475 10.08 5.33 19.61
C TYR A 475 10.65 6.43 20.51
N PHE A 476 10.11 7.65 20.46
CA PHE A 476 10.61 8.74 21.27
C PHE A 476 10.01 8.69 22.67
N LYS A 477 10.88 8.72 23.69
CA LYS A 477 10.48 8.67 25.11
C LYS A 477 9.39 9.68 25.47
N ASN A 478 9.48 10.92 24.98
CA ASN A 478 8.45 11.94 25.25
C ASN A 478 7.10 11.59 24.60
N VAL A 479 7.10 10.97 23.42
CA VAL A 479 5.87 10.54 22.74
C VAL A 479 5.27 9.33 23.45
N LEU A 480 6.10 8.40 23.94
CA LEU A 480 5.67 7.27 24.77
C LEU A 480 5.01 7.72 26.07
N GLU A 481 5.64 8.66 26.78
CA GLU A 481 5.07 9.24 28.01
C GLU A 481 3.75 9.97 27.75
N LEU A 482 3.67 10.74 26.66
CA LEU A 482 2.46 11.49 26.31
C LEU A 482 1.32 10.62 25.81
N SER A 483 1.61 9.54 25.09
CA SER A 483 0.59 8.63 24.57
C SER A 483 -0.04 7.78 25.66
N GLY A 484 0.60 7.65 26.83
CA GLY A 484 0.13 6.82 27.93
C GLY A 484 0.24 5.31 27.66
N VAL A 485 0.84 4.91 26.53
CA VAL A 485 0.97 3.49 26.15
C VAL A 485 1.93 2.79 27.10
N ASN A 486 1.49 1.68 27.68
CA ASN A 486 2.36 0.87 28.52
C ASN A 486 3.39 0.10 27.67
N TYR A 487 4.64 0.16 28.10
CA TYR A 487 5.79 -0.39 27.38
C TYR A 487 6.13 -1.79 27.90
N SER A 488 6.18 -2.79 27.01
CA SER A 488 6.67 -4.15 27.34
C SER A 488 7.94 -4.46 26.54
N GLU A 489 8.92 -5.10 27.19
CA GLU A 489 10.18 -5.52 26.53
C GLU A 489 9.93 -6.52 25.38
N ASP A 490 8.86 -7.31 25.44
CA ASP A 490 8.46 -8.28 24.39
C ASP A 490 8.08 -7.61 23.05
N GLN A 491 8.04 -6.28 23.00
CA GLN A 491 7.70 -5.48 21.82
C GLN A 491 8.95 -4.97 21.07
N GLN A 492 10.15 -5.37 21.47
CA GLN A 492 11.42 -5.03 20.81
C GLN A 492 12.04 -6.21 20.08
N LEU A 493 12.97 -5.92 19.18
CA LEU A 493 13.85 -6.92 18.61
C LEU A 493 14.78 -7.45 19.70
N THR A 494 14.84 -8.77 19.86
CA THR A 494 15.84 -9.39 20.72
C THR A 494 17.22 -9.33 20.06
N PRO A 495 18.32 -9.47 20.82
CA PRO A 495 19.65 -9.59 20.23
C PRO A 495 19.75 -10.73 19.20
N ALA A 496 19.02 -11.83 19.42
CA ALA A 496 18.97 -12.96 18.49
C ALA A 496 18.26 -12.58 17.17
N ASP A 497 17.15 -11.83 17.25
CA ASP A 497 16.48 -11.30 16.05
C ASP A 497 17.43 -10.39 15.26
N GLU A 498 18.16 -9.51 15.97
CA GLU A 498 19.12 -8.61 15.33
C GLU A 498 20.26 -9.36 14.62
N GLU A 499 20.68 -10.52 15.13
CA GLU A 499 21.67 -11.36 14.45
C GLU A 499 21.08 -12.12 13.24
N GLU A 500 19.82 -12.55 13.30
CA GLU A 500 19.17 -13.31 12.19
C GLU A 500 18.82 -12.43 10.98
N LEU A 501 18.47 -11.17 11.22
CA LEU A 501 18.05 -10.20 10.20
C LEU A 501 19.23 -9.76 9.30
N THR A 502 19.57 -10.60 8.31
CA THR A 502 20.73 -10.40 7.43
C THR A 502 20.35 -10.31 5.95
N SER A 503 19.13 -10.68 5.59
CA SER A 503 18.61 -10.72 4.22
C SER A 503 17.12 -10.37 4.16
N LEU A 504 16.59 -10.11 2.95
CA LEU A 504 15.14 -9.96 2.78
C LEU A 504 14.36 -11.21 3.20
N THR A 505 14.93 -12.41 3.02
CA THR A 505 14.31 -13.67 3.45
C THR A 505 14.17 -13.75 4.98
N SER A 506 15.16 -13.28 5.74
CA SER A 506 15.04 -13.21 7.20
C SER A 506 14.03 -12.16 7.65
N VAL A 507 13.95 -11.01 6.96
CA VAL A 507 12.93 -9.98 7.24
C VAL A 507 11.52 -10.51 6.92
N ASP A 508 11.35 -11.21 5.80
CA ASP A 508 10.13 -11.90 5.41
C ASP A 508 9.67 -12.88 6.48
N LYS A 509 10.57 -13.79 6.88
CA LYS A 509 10.32 -14.76 7.94
C LYS A 509 9.89 -14.08 9.23
N TYR A 510 10.63 -13.05 9.68
CA TYR A 510 10.32 -12.34 10.92
C TYR A 510 8.93 -11.69 10.88
N LEU A 511 8.60 -10.97 9.80
CA LEU A 511 7.31 -10.29 9.69
C LEU A 511 6.14 -11.28 9.57
N ARG A 512 6.33 -12.43 8.91
CA ARG A 512 5.32 -13.49 8.88
C ARG A 512 5.10 -14.13 10.23
N THR A 513 6.15 -14.45 10.97
CA THR A 513 6.03 -15.11 12.29
C THR A 513 5.42 -14.20 13.35
N HIS A 514 5.54 -12.87 13.19
CA HIS A 514 4.99 -11.87 14.10
C HIS A 514 3.70 -11.22 13.58
N GLY A 515 3.16 -11.70 12.46
CA GLY A 515 1.88 -11.24 11.91
C GLY A 515 0.69 -11.74 12.72
N PHE A 516 -0.41 -11.01 12.62
CA PHE A 516 -1.69 -11.35 13.23
C PHE A 516 -2.66 -11.92 12.19
N ARG A 517 -3.37 -12.99 12.56
CA ARG A 517 -4.38 -13.70 11.76
C ARG A 517 -5.63 -13.91 12.61
N GLY A 518 -6.59 -13.00 12.50
CA GLY A 518 -7.83 -13.02 13.27
C GLY A 518 -8.74 -14.20 12.91
N ASP A 519 -8.68 -14.69 11.67
CA ASP A 519 -9.48 -15.81 11.18
C ASP A 519 -9.10 -17.15 11.82
N LEU A 520 -7.95 -17.22 12.50
CA LEU A 520 -7.45 -18.45 13.13
C LEU A 520 -7.77 -18.54 14.63
N LEU A 521 -8.49 -17.56 15.20
CA LEU A 521 -8.80 -17.51 16.62
C LEU A 521 -9.75 -18.65 17.05
N GLY A 522 -10.64 -19.12 16.17
CA GLY A 522 -11.57 -20.24 16.41
C GLY A 522 -13.02 -19.81 16.24
N SER A 523 -13.95 -20.78 16.13
CA SER A 523 -15.33 -20.60 15.60
C SER A 523 -16.30 -19.68 16.35
N GLN A 524 -15.85 -18.95 17.38
CA GLN A 524 -16.62 -17.90 18.08
C GLN A 524 -15.82 -16.60 18.23
N GLU A 525 -14.52 -16.60 17.95
CA GLU A 525 -13.64 -15.43 18.08
C GLU A 525 -12.96 -15.07 16.75
N SER A 526 -13.20 -15.85 15.69
CA SER A 526 -12.60 -15.65 14.37
C SER A 526 -13.14 -14.39 13.71
N ILE A 527 -12.23 -13.55 13.21
CA ILE A 527 -12.58 -12.31 12.53
C ILE A 527 -11.79 -12.17 11.24
N ALA A 528 -12.43 -11.64 10.20
CA ALA A 528 -11.81 -11.34 8.90
C ALA A 528 -10.87 -10.10 8.98
N TYR A 529 -9.83 -10.17 9.83
CA TYR A 529 -8.88 -9.09 10.08
C TYR A 529 -7.48 -9.64 10.37
N GLY A 530 -6.44 -8.98 9.85
CA GLY A 530 -5.07 -9.40 10.09
C GLY A 530 -4.05 -8.69 9.23
N ASN A 531 -2.83 -9.22 9.22
CA ASN A 531 -1.77 -8.76 8.33
C ASN A 531 -2.04 -9.24 6.90
N ILE A 532 -2.53 -8.33 6.05
CA ILE A 532 -3.10 -8.61 4.71
C ILE A 532 -2.11 -8.47 3.55
N ASP A 533 -0.87 -8.12 3.84
CA ASP A 533 0.21 -8.11 2.87
C ASP A 533 1.59 -8.18 3.52
N LEU A 534 2.59 -8.24 2.65
CA LEU A 534 3.97 -7.95 2.99
C LEU A 534 4.68 -7.26 1.83
N LYS A 535 5.38 -6.16 2.10
CA LYS A 535 6.27 -5.46 1.16
C LYS A 535 7.69 -5.56 1.67
N LEU A 536 8.59 -5.98 0.80
CA LEU A 536 10.01 -6.16 1.07
C LEU A 536 10.80 -5.32 0.09
N PHE A 537 11.73 -4.53 0.60
CA PHE A 537 12.60 -3.69 -0.19
C PHE A 537 14.03 -3.78 0.33
N SER A 538 14.96 -4.01 -0.59
CA SER A 538 16.38 -3.84 -0.29
C SER A 538 17.02 -2.84 -1.23
N TYR A 539 18.07 -2.19 -0.74
CA TYR A 539 18.89 -1.31 -1.55
C TYR A 539 20.35 -1.56 -1.22
N ASN A 540 21.11 -2.04 -2.22
CA ASN A 540 22.54 -2.19 -2.12
C ASN A 540 23.21 -0.92 -2.65
N ALA A 541 23.84 -0.16 -1.77
CA ALA A 541 24.37 1.15 -2.13
C ALA A 541 25.62 1.08 -3.02
N ARG A 542 26.38 -0.03 -2.97
CA ARG A 542 27.54 -0.26 -3.85
C ARG A 542 27.11 -0.48 -5.29
N LEU A 543 26.09 -1.31 -5.49
CA LEU A 543 25.57 -1.60 -6.83
C LEU A 543 24.57 -0.54 -7.33
N SER A 544 24.06 0.30 -6.44
CA SER A 544 22.91 1.19 -6.70
C SER A 544 21.69 0.42 -7.24
N ILE A 545 21.54 -0.84 -6.82
CA ILE A 545 20.44 -1.72 -7.20
C ILE A 545 19.45 -1.78 -6.04
N SER A 546 18.17 -1.61 -6.36
CA SER A 546 17.05 -1.87 -5.46
C SER A 546 16.33 -3.15 -5.86
N ASP A 547 15.91 -3.93 -4.88
CA ASP A 547 15.04 -5.08 -5.07
C ASP A 547 13.74 -4.86 -4.30
N PHE A 548 12.60 -5.13 -4.93
CA PHE A 548 11.26 -4.92 -4.35
C PHE A 548 10.37 -6.11 -4.65
N HIS A 549 9.76 -6.66 -3.60
CA HIS A 549 8.78 -7.74 -3.68
C HIS A 549 7.59 -7.41 -2.81
N ALA A 550 6.39 -7.77 -3.28
CA ALA A 550 5.18 -7.69 -2.50
C ALA A 550 4.44 -9.03 -2.52
N LEU A 551 3.74 -9.33 -1.43
CA LEU A 551 2.83 -10.46 -1.30
C LEU A 551 1.47 -9.93 -0.87
N ALA A 552 0.42 -10.40 -1.54
CA ALA A 552 -0.95 -10.06 -1.19
C ALA A 552 -1.61 -11.19 -0.40
N GLY A 553 -2.49 -10.81 0.51
CA GLY A 553 -3.30 -11.71 1.31
C GLY A 553 -2.75 -11.93 2.71
N PRO A 554 -3.54 -12.62 3.57
CA PRO A 554 -3.17 -12.85 4.95
C PRO A 554 -1.85 -13.61 5.07
N VAL A 555 -0.94 -13.17 5.94
CA VAL A 555 0.38 -13.82 6.08
C VAL A 555 0.27 -15.27 6.56
N PHE A 556 1.07 -16.14 5.94
CA PHE A 556 1.26 -17.54 6.34
C PHE A 556 2.67 -18.02 5.96
N LEU A 557 3.14 -19.08 6.62
CA LEU A 557 4.43 -19.71 6.32
C LEU A 557 4.27 -20.74 5.20
N LYS A 558 4.85 -20.46 4.03
CA LYS A 558 5.01 -21.49 2.98
C LYS A 558 6.11 -22.46 3.42
N PHE A 559 5.76 -23.71 3.72
CA PHE A 559 6.75 -24.77 3.90
C PHE A 559 7.40 -25.09 2.54
N GLN A 560 8.39 -24.32 2.12
CA GLN A 560 9.25 -24.69 0.99
C GLN A 560 10.14 -25.86 1.40
N HIS A 561 9.98 -27.00 0.74
CA HIS A 561 10.83 -28.20 0.74
C HIS A 561 11.71 -28.44 1.99
N ILE A 562 11.09 -28.87 3.09
CA ILE A 562 11.73 -29.91 3.89
C ILE A 562 11.44 -31.21 3.13
N GLN A 563 12.39 -31.69 2.32
CA GLN A 563 12.40 -33.11 2.00
C GLN A 563 12.39 -33.83 3.36
N PRO A 564 11.37 -34.64 3.69
CA PRO A 564 11.50 -35.49 4.85
C PRO A 564 12.66 -36.42 4.53
N ARG A 565 13.79 -36.26 5.23
CA ARG A 565 14.67 -37.39 5.47
C ARG A 565 13.79 -38.39 6.20
N ILE A 566 13.30 -39.36 5.44
CA ILE A 566 12.67 -40.56 5.96
C ILE A 566 13.73 -41.22 6.83
N SER A 567 13.69 -40.93 8.13
CA SER A 567 14.20 -41.85 9.13
C SER A 567 13.20 -42.98 9.16
N GLU A 568 13.60 -44.10 8.55
CA GLU A 568 12.96 -45.38 8.73
C GLU A 568 12.88 -45.69 10.23
N HIS A 569 11.67 -45.63 10.80
CA HIS A 569 11.33 -46.46 11.95
C HIS A 569 9.87 -46.91 11.81
N GLU A 570 9.78 -48.11 11.23
CA GLU A 570 8.78 -49.16 11.41
C GLU A 570 7.38 -48.77 11.90
N SER A 571 6.44 -48.87 10.96
CA SER A 571 5.01 -49.07 11.18
C SER A 571 4.71 -50.48 11.70
N LYS A 572 3.91 -50.57 12.75
CA LYS A 572 2.91 -51.63 13.03
C LYS A 572 1.77 -50.95 13.80
N ASP A 573 0.49 -51.16 13.58
CA ASP A 573 -0.31 -51.87 12.59
C ASP A 573 -1.79 -51.51 12.94
N GLY A 574 -2.68 -51.53 11.96
CA GLY A 574 -4.10 -51.89 12.15
C GLY A 574 -5.15 -50.82 12.50
N GLY A 575 -6.05 -50.53 11.55
CA GLY A 575 -7.46 -50.24 11.85
C GLY A 575 -8.17 -49.19 10.98
N VAL A 576 -8.88 -49.64 9.94
CA VAL A 576 -9.84 -48.89 9.09
C VAL A 576 -11.28 -49.07 9.65
N PRO A 577 -12.24 -48.14 9.39
CA PRO A 577 -13.34 -47.76 10.29
C PRO A 577 -14.71 -48.38 9.91
N PRO A 578 -15.82 -47.96 10.53
CA PRO A 578 -17.03 -47.75 9.73
C PRO A 578 -17.89 -46.52 10.10
N ALA A 579 -18.86 -46.28 9.23
CA ALA A 579 -19.59 -45.04 8.99
C ALA A 579 -21.02 -44.97 9.59
N ALA A 580 -21.56 -43.74 9.56
CA ALA A 580 -22.95 -43.31 9.34
C ALA A 580 -24.07 -43.64 10.36
N SER A 581 -24.83 -42.60 10.76
CA SER A 581 -26.30 -42.65 10.86
C SER A 581 -26.96 -41.26 10.92
N MET A 582 -27.95 -41.05 10.05
CA MET A 582 -28.96 -39.99 10.05
C MET A 582 -30.01 -40.16 11.17
N GLY A 583 -30.69 -39.07 11.55
CA GLY A 583 -31.96 -39.09 12.31
C GLY A 583 -32.57 -37.69 12.58
N ASP A 584 -33.67 -37.39 11.89
CA ASP A 584 -34.74 -36.36 12.09
C ASP A 584 -35.29 -36.29 13.54
N GLU A 585 -36.10 -35.33 14.06
CA GLU A 585 -36.99 -34.28 13.52
C GLU A 585 -37.38 -33.30 14.68
N ARG A 586 -37.65 -32.01 14.34
CA ARG A 586 -38.70 -31.08 14.83
C ARG A 586 -38.65 -30.26 16.16
N LEU A 587 -38.88 -28.95 15.92
CA LEU A 587 -39.69 -27.93 16.66
C LEU A 587 -39.08 -27.20 17.88
N SER A 588 -38.66 -25.95 17.69
CA SER A 588 -39.39 -24.74 18.17
C SER A 588 -38.65 -23.44 17.82
N VAL A 589 -39.44 -22.43 17.47
CA VAL A 589 -39.03 -21.04 17.22
C VAL A 589 -39.10 -20.29 18.55
N SER A 590 -38.05 -19.54 18.93
CA SER A 590 -38.13 -18.10 19.23
C SER A 590 -36.93 -17.59 20.05
N ILE A 591 -36.35 -16.48 19.55
CA ILE A 591 -35.64 -15.41 20.27
C ILE A 591 -34.28 -15.78 20.86
N GLU A 592 -33.22 -15.32 20.18
CA GLU A 592 -32.10 -14.57 20.79
C GLU A 592 -31.23 -13.95 19.68
N ASP A 593 -31.79 -12.95 18.98
CA ASP A 593 -31.06 -12.00 18.12
C ASP A 593 -30.38 -10.91 18.97
N ALA A 594 -29.60 -11.32 19.98
CA ALA A 594 -28.94 -10.40 20.91
C ALA A 594 -27.45 -10.71 21.14
N ASP A 595 -26.95 -11.88 20.74
CA ASP A 595 -25.54 -12.25 20.95
C ASP A 595 -24.62 -11.83 19.80
N SER A 596 -25.14 -11.66 18.58
CA SER A 596 -24.35 -11.27 17.40
C SER A 596 -23.96 -9.79 17.36
N LEU A 597 -24.68 -8.93 18.09
CA LEU A 597 -24.35 -7.51 18.26
C LEU A 597 -23.36 -7.27 19.40
N ALA A 598 -23.35 -8.16 20.38
CA ALA A 598 -22.40 -8.08 21.47
C ALA A 598 -20.99 -8.47 21.01
N GLU A 599 -20.79 -9.36 20.03
CA GLU A 599 -19.47 -9.95 19.76
C GLU A 599 -18.47 -8.99 19.08
N MET A 600 -18.93 -8.08 18.21
CA MET A 600 -18.07 -7.01 17.66
C MET A 600 -17.80 -5.87 18.65
N GLU A 601 -18.73 -5.55 19.54
CA GLU A 601 -18.47 -4.63 20.66
C GLU A 601 -17.66 -5.32 21.78
N LEU A 602 -17.76 -6.64 21.98
CA LEU A 602 -17.10 -7.39 23.07
C LEU A 602 -15.60 -7.57 22.83
N ILE A 603 -15.15 -7.66 21.56
CA ILE A 603 -13.72 -7.65 21.23
C ILE A 603 -13.09 -6.29 21.57
N THR A 604 -13.86 -5.19 21.54
CA THR A 604 -13.35 -3.82 21.78
C THR A 604 -13.68 -3.25 23.17
N GLU A 605 -14.78 -3.64 23.80
CA GLU A 605 -15.26 -3.09 25.08
C GLU A 605 -14.84 -3.94 26.29
N ARG A 606 -14.40 -5.19 26.12
CA ARG A 606 -14.03 -6.02 27.29
C ARG A 606 -12.63 -6.57 27.38
N ARG A 607 -11.81 -6.63 26.33
CA ARG A 607 -10.44 -7.14 26.49
C ARG A 607 -9.50 -6.48 25.49
N SER A 608 -8.46 -5.81 25.99
CA SER A 608 -7.17 -5.83 25.29
C SER A 608 -6.97 -7.26 24.79
N VAL A 609 -6.77 -7.49 23.49
CA VAL A 609 -6.44 -8.83 22.95
C VAL A 609 -5.37 -9.39 23.88
N ARG A 610 -5.75 -10.30 24.77
CA ARG A 610 -4.86 -10.74 25.83
C ARG A 610 -3.66 -11.35 25.12
N ASN A 611 -2.48 -11.23 25.72
CA ASN A 611 -1.25 -11.79 25.13
C ASN A 611 -1.39 -13.28 24.80
N ASP A 612 -2.34 -14.00 25.42
CA ASP A 612 -2.71 -15.39 25.13
C ASP A 612 -3.37 -15.59 23.74
N MET A 613 -4.32 -14.74 23.33
CA MET A 613 -4.99 -14.82 22.02
C MET A 613 -4.05 -14.47 20.87
N ARG A 614 -3.18 -13.46 21.08
CA ARG A 614 -2.10 -13.15 20.14
C ARG A 614 -1.14 -14.34 20.01
N ALA A 615 -0.80 -14.99 21.12
CA ALA A 615 0.04 -16.19 21.11
C ALA A 615 -0.66 -17.38 20.42
N ILE A 616 -1.97 -17.57 20.56
CA ILE A 616 -2.74 -18.63 19.89
C ILE A 616 -2.79 -18.41 18.38
N ALA A 617 -3.12 -17.19 17.93
CA ALA A 617 -3.09 -16.83 16.51
C ALA A 617 -1.68 -16.99 15.91
N MET A 618 -0.64 -16.56 16.65
CA MET A 618 0.76 -16.74 16.23
C MET A 618 1.20 -18.21 16.17
N ARG A 619 0.69 -19.06 17.07
CA ARG A 619 0.98 -20.51 17.07
C ARG A 619 0.35 -21.23 15.88
N LYS A 620 -0.71 -20.67 15.29
CA LYS A 620 -1.44 -21.23 14.15
C LYS A 620 -0.97 -20.69 12.79
N ILE A 621 0.05 -19.84 12.69
CA ILE A 621 0.61 -19.32 11.41
C ILE A 621 1.13 -20.42 10.46
N GLY A 622 1.25 -21.67 10.95
CA GLY A 622 1.43 -22.87 10.12
C GLY A 622 0.16 -23.36 9.39
N SER A 623 -1.01 -22.76 9.62
CA SER A 623 -2.21 -22.95 8.82
C SER A 623 -2.00 -22.32 7.45
N GLY A 624 -2.43 -23.01 6.40
CA GLY A 624 -2.18 -22.60 5.02
C GLY A 624 -2.84 -21.28 4.60
N PRO A 625 -3.02 -21.08 3.29
CA PRO A 625 -3.61 -19.86 2.76
C PRO A 625 -5.03 -19.64 3.28
N PHE A 626 -5.44 -18.37 3.38
CA PHE A 626 -6.80 -17.99 3.74
C PHE A 626 -7.78 -18.28 2.59
N LYS A 627 -9.02 -18.67 2.93
CA LYS A 627 -10.12 -18.82 1.98
C LYS A 627 -11.41 -18.18 2.49
N TRP A 628 -12.09 -17.43 1.63
CA TRP A 628 -13.40 -16.86 1.95
C TRP A 628 -14.45 -17.94 2.21
N SER A 629 -14.45 -19.01 1.42
CA SER A 629 -15.38 -20.15 1.55
C SER A 629 -15.27 -20.93 2.86
N GLU A 630 -14.19 -20.73 3.63
CA GLU A 630 -13.99 -21.35 4.94
C GLU A 630 -14.48 -20.46 6.12
N MET A 631 -14.85 -19.21 5.86
CA MET A 631 -15.41 -18.29 6.86
C MET A 631 -16.93 -18.45 6.98
N SER A 632 -17.46 -18.34 8.20
CA SER A 632 -18.91 -18.27 8.37
C SER A 632 -19.44 -16.86 8.00
N PRO A 633 -20.72 -16.75 7.56
CA PRO A 633 -21.30 -15.45 7.18
C PRO A 633 -21.30 -14.39 8.30
N VAL A 634 -21.29 -14.83 9.56
CA VAL A 634 -21.23 -13.94 10.74
C VAL A 634 -19.81 -13.40 10.95
N GLU A 635 -18.80 -14.24 10.71
CA GLU A 635 -17.38 -13.89 10.86
C GLU A 635 -16.82 -13.13 9.63
N GLU A 636 -17.52 -13.18 8.50
CA GLU A 636 -17.18 -12.52 7.25
C GLU A 636 -17.20 -10.99 7.37
N GLY A 637 -18.22 -10.45 8.09
CA GLY A 637 -18.29 -9.06 8.54
C GLY A 637 -18.28 -7.94 7.48
N GLY A 638 -18.15 -8.26 6.19
CA GLY A 638 -18.05 -7.30 5.08
C GLY A 638 -18.05 -7.97 3.71
N GLY A 639 -18.13 -7.17 2.64
CA GLY A 639 -18.13 -7.67 1.26
C GLY A 639 -16.74 -8.09 0.78
N HIS A 640 -16.70 -8.95 -0.24
CA HIS A 640 -15.45 -9.40 -0.89
C HIS A 640 -15.59 -9.47 -2.42
N GLU A 641 -16.41 -8.59 -3.00
CA GLU A 641 -16.58 -8.46 -4.46
C GLU A 641 -15.23 -8.25 -5.15
N GLY A 642 -14.99 -9.01 -6.22
CA GLY A 642 -13.72 -9.00 -6.96
C GLY A 642 -12.54 -9.66 -6.25
N HIS A 643 -12.74 -10.30 -5.09
CA HIS A 643 -11.70 -11.09 -4.46
C HIS A 643 -11.60 -12.50 -5.09
N PRO A 644 -10.39 -13.10 -5.12
CA PRO A 644 -10.25 -14.55 -5.22
C PRO A 644 -10.76 -15.20 -3.93
N ASP A 645 -11.28 -16.43 -4.04
CA ASP A 645 -11.67 -17.22 -2.86
C ASP A 645 -10.44 -17.55 -1.99
N GLU A 646 -9.41 -18.17 -2.59
CA GLU A 646 -8.16 -18.55 -1.91
C GLU A 646 -7.04 -17.52 -2.14
N TRP A 647 -6.41 -17.08 -1.05
CA TRP A 647 -5.29 -16.13 -1.05
C TRP A 647 -3.94 -16.84 -0.90
N ASN A 648 -3.51 -17.51 -1.98
CA ASN A 648 -2.27 -18.28 -2.02
C ASN A 648 -1.29 -17.76 -3.09
N PHE A 649 -0.90 -16.50 -2.97
CA PHE A 649 -0.05 -15.85 -3.96
C PHE A 649 1.44 -15.97 -3.63
N ASP A 650 2.28 -16.00 -4.67
CA ASP A 650 3.73 -15.85 -4.56
C ASP A 650 4.13 -14.38 -4.54
N GLN A 651 5.42 -14.13 -4.25
CA GLN A 651 5.98 -12.79 -4.33
C GLN A 651 5.94 -12.24 -5.75
N VAL A 652 5.58 -10.97 -5.89
CA VAL A 652 5.52 -10.28 -7.17
C VAL A 652 6.26 -8.94 -7.11
N SER A 653 6.97 -8.64 -8.20
CA SER A 653 7.50 -7.31 -8.49
C SER A 653 6.71 -6.71 -9.65
N PRO A 654 6.32 -5.43 -9.58
CA PRO A 654 5.55 -4.79 -10.64
C PRO A 654 6.39 -4.67 -11.91
N LYS A 655 5.74 -4.85 -13.06
CA LYS A 655 6.36 -4.65 -14.39
C LYS A 655 5.81 -3.39 -15.00
N TRP A 656 6.49 -2.27 -14.73
CA TRP A 656 6.12 -0.96 -15.28
C TRP A 656 6.24 -0.93 -16.81
N ALA A 657 5.33 -0.23 -17.45
CA ALA A 657 5.24 -0.09 -18.91
C ALA A 657 6.36 0.81 -19.48
N TRP A 658 6.90 1.77 -18.71
CA TRP A 658 7.96 2.70 -19.17
C TRP A 658 9.02 3.12 -18.15
#